data_AF-A0A935RRN5-F1
#
_entry.id   AF-A0A935RRN5-F1
#
_cell.length_a   1.000
_cell.length_b   1.000
_cell.length_c   1.000
_cell.angle_alpha   90.00
_cell.angle_beta   90.00
_cell.angle_gamma   90.00
#
_symmetry.space_group_name_H-M   'P 1'
#
loop_
_entity.id
_entity.type
_entity.pdbx_description
1 polymer ?
#
loop_
_entity_poly.entity_id
_entity_poly.type
_entity_poly.pdbx_seq_one_letter_code
_entity_poly.pdbx_strand_id
1 'polypeptide(L)'
;MFVTSGSGYTVTGNTIGYAAANGTGIYTMTGTVLTRFVAINLAVGTAATTSVQGNTVASISIAGIGINSGNGSLAGVNIASGNVNVGDITPNTFGATSGTGSLTATPTTTVAAAIVGVNSASTGDVVISNNTFGSFTSAGPAATNPGAAFGINVSGAAASISITGNTFGNATAENIRAGVLGTTTGSSIAGGIIQTAVPSVFNYSNNTIQNISAYGTGTGGYVRGIQTGTTSSATATGTINNNTITNLTTSGALSGQSNGNSSAQGIQFMAGVNSTVSGNSISNISNVNAGVVGTVVAGIVHASGTNTVISNNRIWGLSNASTATSLTLPNVISGIVIRSGTTAVTVQNNMISVGNGQATNSYVFGIWGNHGSTPDPLDKVYFNTVNIEGTVASGAAPSAGFHRGDLTATNKNPAVDVRNNIFVNSRSGGTGKHYAIANHIGGASSNATGWSTVNNNVLNANASTIGYWTTDQTFAGWKLASSGDSLSYSNIPVTFVNNVSDLHLNMGVTPTSIESGGVAIAGITTDIDGQTRPGPTGSVNGGAIAPDIGADEFDGVYLDGSAPIITYSALSSVTSTTNRTLSVNITDGTGVAGGGNAPRVYFKKLADATYASTACSFASGTPQNGTYNCVIDYSLVGGGAVVTGDTVQYFVVAQDLVGNLSSNPAWALQVLTSIPSQLRPQRRMRI
;
A
#
# COMPACT_ATOMS: atom_id res chain seq x y z
N MET A 1 8.83 -43.19 5.64
CA MET A 1 10.30 -43.24 5.74
C MET A 1 10.75 -42.51 7.00
N PHE A 2 11.67 -43.08 7.77
CA PHE A 2 12.11 -42.54 9.05
C PHE A 2 13.65 -42.51 9.12
N VAL A 3 14.24 -41.32 9.20
CA VAL A 3 15.69 -41.11 9.36
C VAL A 3 15.92 -40.45 10.72
N THR A 4 16.73 -41.06 11.58
CA THR A 4 16.87 -40.69 13.00
C THR A 4 18.17 -40.00 13.37
N SER A 5 19.19 -40.07 12.51
CA SER A 5 20.51 -39.48 12.76
C SER A 5 21.31 -39.39 11.45
N GLY A 6 22.49 -38.76 11.50
CA GLY A 6 23.38 -38.57 10.35
C GLY A 6 23.04 -37.34 9.51
N SER A 7 23.71 -37.15 8.37
CA SER A 7 23.58 -35.98 7.50
C SER A 7 23.87 -36.33 6.04
N GLY A 8 23.46 -35.49 5.09
CA GLY A 8 23.77 -35.70 3.66
C GLY A 8 22.97 -36.80 2.96
N TYR A 9 21.79 -37.18 3.48
CA TYR A 9 20.96 -38.19 2.82
C TYR A 9 20.30 -37.66 1.54
N THR A 10 19.95 -38.56 0.64
CA THR A 10 19.10 -38.26 -0.53
C THR A 10 17.84 -39.11 -0.49
N VAL A 11 16.68 -38.45 -0.46
CA VAL A 11 15.35 -39.07 -0.52
C VAL A 11 14.68 -38.62 -1.82
N THR A 12 14.69 -39.48 -2.85
CA THR A 12 14.26 -39.09 -4.19
C THR A 12 13.31 -40.08 -4.86
N GLY A 13 12.37 -39.57 -5.65
CA GLY A 13 11.54 -40.35 -6.58
C GLY A 13 10.52 -41.29 -5.93
N ASN A 14 10.18 -41.11 -4.65
CA ASN A 14 9.26 -42.00 -3.95
C ASN A 14 7.79 -41.63 -4.24
N THR A 15 6.92 -42.63 -4.36
CA THR A 15 5.46 -42.44 -4.32
C THR A 15 4.92 -43.08 -3.04
N ILE A 16 4.28 -42.27 -2.18
CA ILE A 16 3.81 -42.69 -0.86
C ILE A 16 2.30 -42.43 -0.76
N GLY A 17 1.55 -43.49 -0.46
CA GLY A 17 0.09 -43.50 -0.41
C GLY A 17 -0.49 -44.48 -1.42
N TYR A 18 -1.75 -44.25 -1.86
CA TYR A 18 -2.54 -45.13 -2.72
C TYR A 18 -2.86 -46.52 -2.12
N ALA A 19 -3.96 -47.12 -2.55
CA ALA A 19 -4.35 -48.47 -2.09
C ALA A 19 -3.65 -49.59 -2.87
N ALA A 20 -3.25 -49.32 -4.12
CA ALA A 20 -2.67 -50.29 -5.02
C ALA A 20 -1.29 -49.85 -5.54
N ALA A 21 -0.42 -50.83 -5.83
CA ALA A 21 0.96 -50.62 -6.27
C ALA A 21 1.10 -49.88 -7.62
N ASN A 22 0.04 -49.83 -8.42
CA ASN A 22 -0.02 -49.06 -9.66
C ASN A 22 -0.36 -47.56 -9.44
N GLY A 23 -0.41 -47.08 -8.19
CA GLY A 23 -0.73 -45.69 -7.88
C GLY A 23 -2.21 -45.37 -8.02
N THR A 24 -3.11 -46.30 -7.67
CA THR A 24 -4.57 -46.09 -7.70
C THR A 24 -5.23 -46.41 -6.36
N GLY A 25 -6.45 -45.88 -6.16
CA GLY A 25 -7.21 -46.03 -4.92
C GLY A 25 -6.67 -45.18 -3.77
N ILE A 26 -7.36 -45.21 -2.62
CA ILE A 26 -7.05 -44.38 -1.45
C ILE A 26 -6.51 -45.25 -0.32
N TYR A 27 -5.31 -44.94 0.16
CA TYR A 27 -4.75 -45.56 1.35
C TYR A 27 -5.50 -45.09 2.60
N THR A 28 -6.39 -45.94 3.13
CA THR A 28 -7.35 -45.54 4.18
C THR A 28 -6.98 -46.14 5.53
N MET A 29 -6.86 -45.28 6.55
CA MET A 29 -6.64 -45.64 7.94
C MET A 29 -7.90 -45.29 8.77
N THR A 30 -8.73 -46.29 9.04
CA THR A 30 -10.08 -46.16 9.63
C THR A 30 -10.15 -46.34 11.15
N GLY A 31 -9.01 -46.51 11.83
CA GLY A 31 -8.97 -46.77 13.27
C GLY A 31 -9.60 -45.65 14.10
N THR A 32 -10.35 -46.01 15.15
CA THR A 32 -10.87 -45.08 16.16
C THR A 32 -9.82 -44.64 17.18
N VAL A 33 -8.64 -45.27 17.14
CA VAL A 33 -7.48 -44.94 17.97
C VAL A 33 -6.73 -43.75 17.34
N LEU A 34 -6.10 -42.95 18.20
CA LEU A 34 -5.33 -41.78 17.81
C LEU A 34 -4.26 -42.14 16.76
N THR A 35 -4.49 -41.82 15.48
CA THR A 35 -3.60 -42.17 14.37
C THR A 35 -2.94 -40.92 13.79
N ARG A 36 -1.60 -40.97 13.68
CA ARG A 36 -0.80 -39.96 12.98
C ARG A 36 0.00 -40.64 11.88
N PHE A 37 0.06 -40.02 10.72
CA PHE A 37 0.86 -40.49 9.58
C PHE A 37 1.85 -39.40 9.14
N VAL A 38 3.11 -39.78 8.97
CA VAL A 38 4.16 -38.90 8.44
C VAL A 38 4.87 -39.67 7.32
N ALA A 39 4.74 -39.19 6.08
CA ALA A 39 5.28 -39.92 4.93
C ALA A 39 6.81 -39.97 4.95
N ILE A 40 7.47 -38.84 5.21
CA ILE A 40 8.92 -38.72 5.35
C ILE A 40 9.22 -37.96 6.64
N ASN A 41 9.97 -38.56 7.56
CA ASN A 41 10.39 -37.90 8.79
C ASN A 41 11.91 -37.91 8.90
N LEU A 42 12.48 -36.73 9.11
CA LEU A 42 13.91 -36.46 9.11
C LEU A 42 14.35 -35.83 10.44
N ALA A 43 15.04 -36.60 11.26
CA ALA A 43 15.86 -36.09 12.35
C ALA A 43 17.32 -36.21 11.92
N VAL A 44 17.82 -35.22 11.19
CA VAL A 44 19.17 -35.21 10.62
C VAL A 44 20.05 -34.14 11.28
N GLY A 45 21.36 -34.19 11.02
CA GLY A 45 22.35 -33.24 11.49
C GLY A 45 22.59 -32.08 10.52
N THR A 46 23.54 -31.22 10.87
CA THR A 46 23.88 -30.00 10.12
C THR A 46 25.22 -30.09 9.36
N ALA A 47 25.96 -31.20 9.50
CA ALA A 47 27.29 -31.35 8.87
C ALA A 47 27.24 -31.40 7.33
N ALA A 48 26.15 -31.93 6.77
CA ALA A 48 25.86 -31.93 5.33
C ALA A 48 24.35 -31.84 5.10
N THR A 49 23.92 -31.08 4.10
CA THR A 49 22.50 -30.87 3.81
C THR A 49 21.86 -32.15 3.27
N THR A 50 20.74 -32.56 3.87
CA THR A 50 19.91 -33.67 3.39
C THR A 50 18.99 -33.17 2.26
N SER A 51 18.81 -33.96 1.21
CA SER A 51 18.06 -33.60 0.01
C SER A 51 16.79 -34.45 -0.16
N VAL A 52 15.65 -33.80 -0.40
CA VAL A 52 14.33 -34.43 -0.60
C VAL A 52 13.73 -33.95 -1.91
N GLN A 53 13.73 -34.79 -2.95
CA GLN A 53 13.46 -34.39 -4.34
C GLN A 53 12.48 -35.32 -5.07
N GLY A 54 11.61 -34.79 -5.93
CA GLY A 54 10.81 -35.62 -6.85
C GLY A 54 9.88 -36.65 -6.18
N ASN A 55 9.55 -36.48 -4.89
CA ASN A 55 8.66 -37.39 -4.18
C ASN A 55 7.20 -36.97 -4.36
N THR A 56 6.28 -37.94 -4.34
CA THR A 56 4.83 -37.75 -4.37
C THR A 56 4.21 -38.36 -3.12
N VAL A 57 3.43 -37.58 -2.36
CA VAL A 57 2.62 -38.06 -1.23
C VAL A 57 1.16 -37.76 -1.55
N ALA A 58 0.35 -38.78 -1.83
CA ALA A 58 -1.00 -38.59 -2.39
C ALA A 58 -1.95 -39.74 -2.03
N SER A 59 -3.25 -39.51 -2.16
CA SER A 59 -4.31 -40.53 -1.96
C SER A 59 -4.22 -41.23 -0.61
N ILE A 60 -4.22 -40.45 0.48
CA ILE A 60 -4.18 -40.93 1.87
C ILE A 60 -5.38 -40.37 2.62
N SER A 61 -6.10 -41.23 3.36
CA SER A 61 -7.21 -40.85 4.21
C SER A 61 -7.01 -41.35 5.63
N ILE A 62 -7.11 -40.47 6.63
CA ILE A 62 -7.00 -40.83 8.05
C ILE A 62 -8.20 -40.36 8.86
N ALA A 63 -8.63 -41.16 9.83
CA ALA A 63 -9.33 -40.64 11.01
C ALA A 63 -8.30 -39.93 11.90
N GLY A 64 -8.30 -38.60 11.87
CA GLY A 64 -7.23 -37.76 12.42
C GLY A 64 -7.40 -37.45 13.89
N ILE A 65 -6.27 -37.23 14.56
CA ILE A 65 -6.20 -36.76 15.94
C ILE A 65 -6.41 -35.25 16.00
N GLY A 66 -6.83 -34.75 17.16
CA GLY A 66 -6.89 -33.32 17.43
C GLY A 66 -5.52 -32.67 17.62
N ILE A 67 -4.66 -32.68 16.60
CA ILE A 67 -3.40 -31.92 16.58
C ILE A 67 -3.40 -30.99 15.36
N ASN A 68 -3.35 -29.69 15.63
CA ASN A 68 -3.44 -28.62 14.64
C ASN A 68 -2.16 -27.76 14.54
N SER A 69 -1.03 -28.30 14.98
CA SER A 69 0.29 -27.66 14.96
C SER A 69 1.39 -28.69 14.69
N GLY A 70 2.62 -28.22 14.51
CA GLY A 70 3.77 -29.06 14.15
C GLY A 70 3.51 -29.85 12.86
N ASN A 71 3.71 -31.16 12.90
CA ASN A 71 3.47 -32.06 11.77
C ASN A 71 2.00 -32.56 11.65
N GLY A 72 1.09 -32.07 12.50
CA GLY A 72 -0.32 -32.41 12.42
C GLY A 72 -0.63 -33.91 12.55
N SER A 73 -1.80 -34.30 12.06
CA SER A 73 -2.23 -35.70 11.98
C SER A 73 -1.71 -36.40 10.73
N LEU A 74 -1.59 -35.65 9.63
CA LEU A 74 -1.07 -36.14 8.36
C LEU A 74 0.01 -35.18 7.87
N ALA A 75 1.25 -35.65 7.76
CA ALA A 75 2.35 -34.89 7.18
C ALA A 75 2.95 -35.55 5.93
N GLY A 76 3.27 -34.73 4.94
CA GLY A 76 4.14 -35.12 3.83
C GLY A 76 5.59 -35.29 4.31
N VAL A 77 6.22 -34.18 4.70
CA VAL A 77 7.57 -34.19 5.29
C VAL A 77 7.52 -33.58 6.70
N ASN A 78 8.17 -34.22 7.66
CA ASN A 78 8.52 -33.61 8.93
C ASN A 78 10.03 -33.50 9.06
N ILE A 79 10.55 -32.27 9.03
CA ILE A 79 11.94 -31.95 9.33
C ILE A 79 12.03 -31.68 10.83
N ALA A 80 12.35 -32.71 11.60
CA ALA A 80 12.50 -32.63 13.05
C ALA A 80 13.79 -31.89 13.47
N SER A 81 14.87 -32.00 12.67
CA SER A 81 16.15 -31.33 12.91
C SER A 81 17.04 -31.31 11.66
N GLY A 82 18.07 -30.47 11.68
CA GLY A 82 19.19 -30.47 10.74
C GLY A 82 18.98 -29.63 9.48
N ASN A 83 19.99 -29.68 8.59
CA ASN A 83 19.96 -28.93 7.34
C ASN A 83 19.25 -29.75 6.25
N VAL A 84 18.21 -29.20 5.64
CA VAL A 84 17.38 -29.93 4.66
C VAL A 84 16.93 -29.05 3.51
N ASN A 85 17.10 -29.55 2.29
CA ASN A 85 16.53 -29.01 1.07
C ASN A 85 15.38 -29.89 0.58
N VAL A 86 14.25 -29.27 0.24
CA VAL A 86 13.03 -29.92 -0.24
C VAL A 86 12.61 -29.27 -1.56
N GLY A 87 12.84 -29.95 -2.68
CA GLY A 87 12.35 -29.57 -4.01
C GLY A 87 13.19 -28.52 -4.77
N ASP A 88 14.34 -28.13 -4.25
CA ASP A 88 15.25 -27.16 -4.90
C ASP A 88 15.88 -27.68 -6.20
N ILE A 89 15.94 -29.00 -6.42
CA ILE A 89 16.42 -29.61 -7.67
C ILE A 89 15.26 -30.19 -8.47
N THR A 90 14.42 -30.99 -7.83
CA THR A 90 13.24 -31.59 -8.47
C THR A 90 12.03 -31.45 -7.55
N PRO A 91 10.97 -30.74 -7.98
CA PRO A 91 9.75 -30.53 -7.20
C PRO A 91 9.19 -31.79 -6.55
N ASN A 92 8.78 -31.70 -5.28
CA ASN A 92 7.91 -32.71 -4.66
C ASN A 92 6.44 -32.32 -4.83
N THR A 93 5.56 -33.32 -4.83
CA THR A 93 4.10 -33.15 -4.85
C THR A 93 3.49 -33.67 -3.55
N PHE A 94 2.84 -32.79 -2.80
CA PHE A 94 2.05 -33.12 -1.61
C PHE A 94 0.57 -32.95 -1.93
N GLY A 95 -0.13 -34.07 -2.05
CA GLY A 95 -1.51 -34.18 -2.49
C GLY A 95 -1.65 -34.29 -4.01
N ALA A 96 -2.36 -33.37 -4.65
CA ALA A 96 -2.57 -33.40 -6.10
C ALA A 96 -2.63 -31.98 -6.72
N THR A 97 -2.22 -31.90 -8.00
CA THR A 97 -2.20 -30.68 -8.82
C THR A 97 -3.57 -30.27 -9.36
N SER A 98 -4.61 -31.06 -9.10
CA SER A 98 -6.00 -30.76 -9.46
C SER A 98 -6.98 -31.45 -8.50
N GLY A 99 -8.23 -31.00 -8.48
CA GLY A 99 -9.28 -31.59 -7.67
C GLY A 99 -9.10 -31.36 -6.17
N THR A 100 -9.88 -32.09 -5.37
CA THR A 100 -9.90 -32.03 -3.90
C THR A 100 -9.78 -33.42 -3.29
N GLY A 101 -9.37 -33.51 -2.02
CA GLY A 101 -9.39 -34.77 -1.25
C GLY A 101 -8.35 -35.84 -1.61
N SER A 102 -7.19 -35.48 -2.19
CA SER A 102 -6.05 -36.40 -2.31
C SER A 102 -5.46 -36.76 -0.95
N LEU A 103 -5.27 -35.76 -0.08
CA LEU A 103 -4.95 -35.97 1.33
C LEU A 103 -6.17 -35.61 2.17
N THR A 104 -6.67 -36.54 2.97
CA THR A 104 -7.82 -36.32 3.83
C THR A 104 -7.54 -36.66 5.28
N ALA A 105 -8.03 -35.80 6.17
CA ALA A 105 -8.06 -36.03 7.61
C ALA A 105 -9.48 -35.81 8.11
N THR A 106 -10.00 -36.75 8.89
CA THR A 106 -11.33 -36.69 9.49
C THR A 106 -11.18 -36.46 11.00
N PRO A 107 -11.25 -35.21 11.50
CA PRO A 107 -11.21 -34.93 12.93
C PRO A 107 -12.35 -35.63 13.67
N THR A 108 -11.99 -36.39 14.72
CA THR A 108 -12.94 -37.12 15.56
C THR A 108 -13.21 -36.44 16.91
N THR A 109 -12.52 -35.34 17.20
CA THR A 109 -12.67 -34.55 18.44
C THR A 109 -12.91 -33.08 18.14
N THR A 110 -13.12 -32.28 19.19
CA THR A 110 -13.29 -30.81 19.10
C THR A 110 -11.98 -30.06 18.85
N VAL A 111 -10.85 -30.75 18.71
CA VAL A 111 -9.57 -30.17 18.30
C VAL A 111 -9.29 -30.57 16.86
N ALA A 112 -8.78 -29.63 16.06
CA ALA A 112 -8.63 -29.85 14.63
C ALA A 112 -7.54 -30.87 14.29
N ALA A 113 -7.78 -31.65 13.23
CA ALA A 113 -6.79 -32.59 12.69
C ALA A 113 -6.06 -31.97 11.49
N ALA A 114 -4.85 -31.46 11.70
CA ALA A 114 -4.10 -30.80 10.63
C ALA A 114 -3.57 -31.79 9.58
N ILE A 115 -3.74 -31.41 8.32
CA ILE A 115 -2.91 -31.86 7.21
C ILE A 115 -1.80 -30.84 7.03
N VAL A 116 -0.54 -31.29 6.95
CA VAL A 116 0.63 -30.44 6.76
C VAL A 116 1.47 -30.98 5.60
N GLY A 117 1.69 -30.20 4.56
CA GLY A 117 2.56 -30.62 3.46
C GLY A 117 4.00 -30.85 3.95
N VAL A 118 4.64 -29.79 4.45
CA VAL A 118 5.94 -29.85 5.13
C VAL A 118 5.87 -29.16 6.48
N ASN A 119 6.29 -29.85 7.54
CA ASN A 119 6.60 -29.23 8.82
C ASN A 119 8.11 -29.06 8.97
N SER A 120 8.56 -27.88 9.38
CA SER A 120 9.94 -27.65 9.79
C SER A 120 10.00 -27.27 11.27
N ALA A 121 10.46 -28.22 12.09
CA ALA A 121 10.86 -28.01 13.49
C ALA A 121 12.37 -27.78 13.64
N SER A 122 13.10 -27.72 12.52
CA SER A 122 14.56 -27.58 12.53
C SER A 122 15.03 -26.25 13.12
N THR A 123 16.19 -26.29 13.75
CA THR A 123 16.99 -25.12 14.13
C THR A 123 18.13 -24.84 13.14
N GLY A 124 18.33 -25.71 12.14
CA GLY A 124 19.35 -25.55 11.08
C GLY A 124 18.86 -24.69 9.91
N ASP A 125 19.53 -24.85 8.76
CA ASP A 125 19.19 -24.18 7.50
C ASP A 125 18.21 -25.03 6.68
N VAL A 126 17.10 -24.44 6.25
CA VAL A 126 16.06 -25.15 5.52
C VAL A 126 15.67 -24.43 4.24
N VAL A 127 15.66 -25.16 3.12
CA VAL A 127 15.15 -24.68 1.83
C VAL A 127 13.95 -25.53 1.44
N ILE A 128 12.81 -24.91 1.18
CA ILE A 128 11.62 -25.58 0.64
C ILE A 128 11.21 -24.81 -0.61
N SER A 129 11.47 -25.38 -1.79
CA SER A 129 11.26 -24.66 -3.04
C SER A 129 10.66 -25.49 -4.14
N ASN A 130 9.96 -24.82 -5.06
CA ASN A 130 9.35 -25.39 -6.27
C ASN A 130 8.35 -26.53 -6.04
N ASN A 131 7.92 -26.81 -4.80
CA ASN A 131 7.00 -27.90 -4.51
C ASN A 131 5.55 -27.51 -4.80
N THR A 132 4.70 -28.52 -5.01
CA THR A 132 3.24 -28.34 -5.08
C THR A 132 2.56 -28.90 -3.84
N PHE A 133 1.63 -28.14 -3.29
CA PHE A 133 0.76 -28.51 -2.18
C PHE A 133 -0.69 -28.32 -2.61
N GLY A 134 -1.53 -29.34 -2.61
CA GLY A 134 -2.92 -29.15 -3.06
C GLY A 134 -3.79 -30.37 -2.84
N SER A 135 -5.11 -30.20 -2.96
CA SER A 135 -6.08 -31.28 -2.77
C SER A 135 -6.06 -31.86 -1.33
N PHE A 136 -6.05 -30.96 -0.34
CA PHE A 136 -6.14 -31.28 1.09
C PHE A 136 -7.57 -31.08 1.58
N THR A 137 -8.11 -32.02 2.35
CA THR A 137 -9.41 -31.87 3.00
C THR A 137 -9.37 -32.38 4.42
N SER A 138 -9.42 -31.46 5.38
CA SER A 138 -9.59 -31.77 6.80
C SER A 138 -11.01 -31.43 7.22
N ALA A 139 -11.90 -32.41 7.36
CA ALA A 139 -13.32 -32.18 7.64
C ALA A 139 -13.91 -33.31 8.49
N GLY A 140 -14.57 -32.95 9.60
CA GLY A 140 -15.17 -33.89 10.55
C GLY A 140 -16.68 -34.07 10.32
N PRO A 141 -17.28 -35.19 10.76
CA PRO A 141 -18.71 -35.45 10.59
C PRO A 141 -19.60 -34.70 11.60
N ALA A 142 -19.06 -34.29 12.75
CA ALA A 142 -19.78 -33.51 13.76
C ALA A 142 -19.52 -32.01 13.58
N ALA A 143 -20.55 -31.18 13.75
CA ALA A 143 -20.45 -29.73 13.60
C ALA A 143 -19.34 -29.11 14.48
N THR A 144 -19.16 -29.63 15.70
CA THR A 144 -18.16 -29.13 16.65
C THR A 144 -16.72 -29.53 16.32
N ASN A 145 -16.49 -30.39 15.33
CA ASN A 145 -15.17 -30.91 15.00
C ASN A 145 -14.52 -30.03 13.91
N PRO A 146 -13.53 -29.19 14.26
CA PRO A 146 -12.91 -28.28 13.30
C PRO A 146 -11.90 -28.99 12.39
N GLY A 147 -11.65 -28.41 11.22
CA GLY A 147 -10.57 -28.85 10.33
C GLY A 147 -9.29 -28.02 10.50
N ALA A 148 -8.16 -28.55 10.05
CA ALA A 148 -6.94 -27.77 9.84
C ALA A 148 -6.17 -28.23 8.58
N ALA A 149 -5.66 -27.29 7.79
CA ALA A 149 -4.90 -27.61 6.59
C ALA A 149 -3.83 -26.55 6.27
N PHE A 150 -2.57 -26.96 6.21
CA PHE A 150 -1.43 -26.08 5.97
C PHE A 150 -0.54 -26.63 4.86
N GLY A 151 -0.08 -25.76 3.97
CA GLY A 151 0.98 -26.10 3.03
C GLY A 151 2.29 -26.39 3.74
N ILE A 152 2.83 -25.36 4.38
CA ILE A 152 4.03 -25.44 5.21
C ILE A 152 3.73 -24.90 6.61
N ASN A 153 4.20 -25.62 7.62
CA ASN A 153 4.25 -25.14 8.99
C ASN A 153 5.71 -24.97 9.44
N VAL A 154 6.07 -23.78 9.90
CA VAL A 154 7.40 -23.48 10.47
C VAL A 154 7.26 -23.45 11.99
N SER A 155 7.50 -24.60 12.61
CA SER A 155 7.35 -24.83 14.05
C SER A 155 8.65 -24.70 14.83
N GLY A 156 9.80 -24.60 14.17
CA GLY A 156 11.12 -24.40 14.77
C GLY A 156 11.72 -23.04 14.44
N ALA A 157 12.55 -22.51 15.35
CA ALA A 157 13.34 -21.30 15.12
C ALA A 157 14.61 -21.64 14.34
N ALA A 158 14.46 -21.81 13.02
CA ALA A 158 15.56 -22.12 12.11
C ALA A 158 16.62 -21.00 12.09
N ALA A 159 17.88 -21.37 11.86
CA ALA A 159 18.96 -20.42 11.60
C ALA A 159 18.64 -19.60 10.34
N SER A 160 18.23 -20.29 9.27
CA SER A 160 17.63 -19.68 8.10
C SER A 160 16.55 -20.57 7.50
N ILE A 161 15.51 -19.96 6.95
CA ILE A 161 14.52 -20.69 6.14
C ILE A 161 14.17 -19.91 4.88
N SER A 162 14.22 -20.60 3.74
CA SER A 162 13.77 -20.07 2.44
C SER A 162 12.62 -20.92 1.93
N ILE A 163 11.47 -20.29 1.72
CA ILE A 163 10.28 -20.89 1.11
C ILE A 163 9.99 -20.17 -0.19
N THR A 164 10.45 -20.72 -1.31
CA THR A 164 10.47 -19.99 -2.59
C THR A 164 9.91 -20.77 -3.77
N GLY A 165 9.16 -20.10 -4.66
CA GLY A 165 8.69 -20.74 -5.90
C GLY A 165 7.68 -21.88 -5.72
N ASN A 166 7.11 -22.06 -4.52
CA ASN A 166 6.14 -23.13 -4.27
C ASN A 166 4.74 -22.75 -4.76
N THR A 167 3.95 -23.75 -5.14
CA THR A 167 2.54 -23.60 -5.45
C THR A 167 1.71 -24.24 -4.34
N PHE A 168 0.94 -23.40 -3.63
CA PHE A 168 -0.02 -23.79 -2.62
C PHE A 168 -1.43 -23.63 -3.18
N GLY A 169 -2.17 -24.73 -3.22
CA GLY A 169 -3.43 -24.84 -3.90
C GLY A 169 -3.27 -25.28 -5.36
N ASN A 170 -4.41 -25.45 -6.03
CA ASN A 170 -4.52 -25.71 -7.46
C ASN A 170 -5.71 -24.92 -8.05
N ALA A 171 -6.01 -25.09 -9.34
CA ALA A 171 -7.07 -24.34 -10.02
C ALA A 171 -8.50 -24.68 -9.54
N THR A 172 -8.70 -25.79 -8.82
CA THR A 172 -9.99 -26.15 -8.25
C THR A 172 -10.28 -25.32 -7.00
N ALA A 173 -11.50 -24.79 -6.88
CA ALA A 173 -11.96 -24.08 -5.70
C ALA A 173 -11.93 -24.98 -4.45
N GLU A 174 -11.63 -24.40 -3.29
CA GLU A 174 -11.57 -25.10 -2.00
C GLU A 174 -10.64 -26.34 -1.99
N ASN A 175 -9.57 -26.35 -2.79
CA ASN A 175 -8.72 -27.52 -2.89
C ASN A 175 -7.80 -27.72 -1.68
N ILE A 176 -7.55 -26.69 -0.88
CA ILE A 176 -7.03 -26.84 0.49
C ILE A 176 -8.12 -26.37 1.43
N ARG A 177 -8.84 -27.31 2.05
CA ARG A 177 -10.03 -27.01 2.86
C ARG A 177 -9.94 -27.57 4.27
N ALA A 178 -10.27 -26.72 5.24
CA ALA A 178 -10.50 -27.05 6.64
C ALA A 178 -11.97 -26.81 7.00
N GLY A 179 -12.67 -27.86 7.43
CA GLY A 179 -14.09 -27.85 7.77
C GLY A 179 -15.04 -27.79 6.57
N VAL A 180 -16.34 -27.66 6.85
CA VAL A 180 -17.43 -27.68 5.86
C VAL A 180 -18.32 -26.45 6.04
N LEU A 181 -18.49 -25.68 4.96
CA LEU A 181 -19.33 -24.48 4.96
C LEU A 181 -20.77 -24.81 5.40
N GLY A 182 -21.33 -23.99 6.29
CA GLY A 182 -22.68 -24.16 6.81
C GLY A 182 -22.87 -25.31 7.81
N THR A 183 -21.85 -26.15 8.03
CA THR A 183 -21.93 -27.30 8.95
C THR A 183 -20.98 -27.15 10.14
N THR A 184 -19.71 -26.83 9.91
CA THR A 184 -18.70 -26.78 10.97
C THR A 184 -18.86 -25.51 11.82
N THR A 185 -19.03 -25.69 13.13
CA THR A 185 -19.11 -24.64 14.15
C THR A 185 -17.84 -24.50 14.97
N GLY A 186 -16.99 -25.53 15.01
CA GLY A 186 -15.65 -25.45 15.60
C GLY A 186 -14.72 -24.47 14.86
N SER A 187 -13.62 -24.06 15.51
CA SER A 187 -12.62 -23.15 14.91
C SER A 187 -11.73 -23.85 13.87
N SER A 188 -12.14 -23.82 12.60
CA SER A 188 -11.31 -24.34 11.50
C SER A 188 -10.27 -23.33 11.05
N ILE A 189 -9.07 -23.82 10.71
CA ILE A 189 -7.93 -22.97 10.37
C ILE A 189 -7.21 -23.48 9.12
N ALA A 190 -6.87 -22.59 8.18
CA ALA A 190 -6.12 -23.00 6.98
C ALA A 190 -5.15 -21.93 6.51
N GLY A 191 -4.08 -22.35 5.83
CA GLY A 191 -3.17 -21.41 5.18
C GLY A 191 -2.06 -22.02 4.35
N GLY A 192 -1.35 -21.15 3.62
CA GLY A 192 -0.22 -21.54 2.77
C GLY A 192 1.03 -21.77 3.61
N ILE A 193 1.59 -20.69 4.15
CA ILE A 193 2.79 -20.70 5.00
C ILE A 193 2.40 -20.21 6.39
N ILE A 194 2.41 -21.11 7.37
CA ILE A 194 2.13 -20.79 8.77
C ILE A 194 3.43 -20.87 9.55
N GLN A 195 4.00 -19.72 9.90
CA GLN A 195 5.12 -19.65 10.81
C GLN A 195 4.60 -19.46 12.24
N THR A 196 4.79 -20.44 13.11
CA THR A 196 4.46 -20.32 14.54
C THR A 196 5.68 -20.01 15.40
N ALA A 197 6.87 -20.45 14.98
CA ALA A 197 8.16 -20.11 15.59
C ALA A 197 8.94 -19.13 14.71
N VAL A 198 9.69 -18.20 15.27
CA VAL A 198 10.37 -17.14 14.51
C VAL A 198 11.81 -17.56 14.15
N PRO A 199 12.14 -17.80 12.86
CA PRO A 199 13.52 -18.03 12.41
C PRO A 199 14.38 -16.78 12.57
N SER A 200 15.70 -16.93 12.62
CA SER A 200 16.63 -15.78 12.64
C SER A 200 16.59 -15.03 11.30
N VAL A 201 16.49 -15.75 10.19
CA VAL A 201 16.31 -15.20 8.85
C VAL A 201 15.23 -16.01 8.13
N PHE A 202 14.22 -15.34 7.58
CA PHE A 202 13.21 -15.99 6.75
C PHE A 202 12.98 -15.25 5.43
N ASN A 203 12.87 -16.00 4.34
CA ASN A 203 12.59 -15.50 3.01
C ASN A 203 11.44 -16.29 2.39
N TYR A 204 10.28 -15.66 2.21
CA TYR A 204 9.09 -16.26 1.61
C TYR A 204 8.79 -15.54 0.30
N SER A 205 9.25 -16.09 -0.83
CA SER A 205 9.23 -15.36 -2.09
C SER A 205 8.78 -16.14 -3.32
N ASN A 206 8.17 -15.44 -4.28
CA ASN A 206 7.75 -16.04 -5.56
C ASN A 206 6.80 -17.25 -5.39
N ASN A 207 6.06 -17.34 -4.28
CA ASN A 207 5.09 -18.41 -4.08
C ASN A 207 3.73 -18.03 -4.67
N THR A 208 3.02 -19.02 -5.18
CA THR A 208 1.60 -18.90 -5.55
C THR A 208 0.77 -19.56 -4.45
N ILE A 209 -0.16 -18.83 -3.84
CA ILE A 209 -1.05 -19.31 -2.77
C ILE A 209 -2.50 -19.04 -3.19
N GLN A 210 -3.26 -20.10 -3.44
CA GLN A 210 -4.59 -19.97 -4.02
C GLN A 210 -5.62 -20.97 -3.51
N ASN A 211 -6.90 -20.58 -3.53
CA ASN A 211 -8.05 -21.46 -3.34
C ASN A 211 -8.01 -22.24 -2.01
N ILE A 212 -7.73 -21.53 -0.92
CA ILE A 212 -7.68 -22.08 0.45
C ILE A 212 -8.93 -21.65 1.20
N SER A 213 -9.56 -22.60 1.89
CA SER A 213 -10.79 -22.35 2.63
C SER A 213 -10.73 -22.86 4.07
N ALA A 214 -11.23 -22.06 5.01
CA ALA A 214 -11.39 -22.42 6.42
C ALA A 214 -12.84 -22.18 6.88
N TYR A 215 -13.65 -23.23 6.89
CA TYR A 215 -15.04 -23.19 7.29
C TYR A 215 -15.22 -23.70 8.71
N GLY A 216 -15.57 -22.79 9.60
CA GLY A 216 -15.74 -23.06 11.01
C GLY A 216 -16.11 -21.77 11.72
N THR A 217 -17.33 -21.67 12.24
CA THR A 217 -17.82 -20.41 12.83
C THR A 217 -17.29 -20.15 14.25
N GLY A 218 -16.28 -20.90 14.70
CA GLY A 218 -15.61 -20.67 15.97
C GLY A 218 -14.79 -19.38 15.99
N THR A 219 -14.59 -18.81 17.18
CA THR A 219 -13.91 -17.53 17.39
C THR A 219 -12.39 -17.60 17.16
N GLY A 220 -11.82 -18.79 16.99
CA GLY A 220 -10.42 -18.99 16.61
C GLY A 220 -10.24 -19.33 15.13
N GLY A 221 -11.31 -19.38 14.34
CA GLY A 221 -11.25 -19.77 12.93
C GLY A 221 -10.65 -18.68 12.05
N TYR A 222 -9.78 -19.07 11.12
CA TYR A 222 -9.12 -18.13 10.20
C TYR A 222 -8.65 -18.78 8.89
N VAL A 223 -8.44 -17.93 7.89
CA VAL A 223 -7.66 -18.25 6.68
C VAL A 223 -6.50 -17.26 6.49
N ARG A 224 -5.30 -17.76 6.20
CA ARG A 224 -4.09 -16.94 6.00
C ARG A 224 -3.28 -17.40 4.80
N GLY A 225 -2.84 -16.48 3.95
CA GLY A 225 -1.84 -16.81 2.93
C GLY A 225 -0.50 -17.11 3.59
N ILE A 226 0.06 -16.09 4.23
CA ILE A 226 1.33 -16.15 4.96
C ILE A 226 1.14 -15.58 6.37
N GLN A 227 1.67 -16.26 7.38
CA GLN A 227 1.77 -15.78 8.75
C GLN A 227 3.24 -15.84 9.21
N THR A 228 3.73 -14.84 9.95
CA THR A 228 5.13 -14.75 10.43
C THR A 228 5.29 -14.69 11.95
N GLY A 229 4.72 -15.67 12.66
CA GLY A 229 4.88 -15.83 14.10
C GLY A 229 3.68 -15.36 14.93
N THR A 230 3.69 -15.77 16.20
CA THR A 230 2.73 -15.36 17.23
C THR A 230 3.36 -14.51 18.33
N THR A 231 4.67 -14.26 18.23
CA THR A 231 5.46 -13.42 19.13
C THR A 231 6.40 -12.51 18.34
N SER A 232 6.74 -11.35 18.88
CA SER A 232 7.76 -10.46 18.30
C SER A 232 9.18 -11.04 18.47
N SER A 233 10.12 -10.53 17.67
CA SER A 233 11.56 -10.82 17.81
C SER A 233 12.34 -9.54 17.54
N ALA A 234 13.35 -9.28 18.36
CA ALA A 234 14.23 -8.11 18.27
C ALA A 234 15.45 -8.33 17.36
N THR A 235 15.64 -9.53 16.82
CA THR A 235 16.82 -9.88 16.00
C THR A 235 16.48 -10.54 14.68
N ALA A 236 15.31 -11.16 14.56
CA ALA A 236 14.91 -11.84 13.34
C ALA A 236 14.78 -10.86 12.17
N THR A 237 15.12 -11.30 10.96
CA THR A 237 14.92 -10.50 9.75
C THR A 237 14.10 -11.30 8.73
N GLY A 238 13.17 -10.62 8.08
CA GLY A 238 12.18 -11.23 7.20
C GLY A 238 12.09 -10.55 5.86
N THR A 239 11.96 -11.33 4.79
CA THR A 239 11.55 -10.85 3.47
C THR A 239 10.36 -11.66 3.00
N ILE A 240 9.27 -10.99 2.64
CA ILE A 240 8.10 -11.60 1.99
C ILE A 240 7.85 -10.85 0.70
N ASN A 241 8.27 -11.41 -0.42
CA ASN A 241 8.17 -10.69 -1.68
C ASN A 241 7.74 -11.49 -2.90
N ASN A 242 7.11 -10.78 -3.84
CA ASN A 242 6.71 -11.34 -5.14
C ASN A 242 5.79 -12.56 -5.03
N ASN A 243 5.03 -12.69 -3.93
CA ASN A 243 4.05 -13.77 -3.80
C ASN A 243 2.73 -13.36 -4.47
N THR A 244 2.08 -14.33 -5.10
CA THR A 244 0.69 -14.20 -5.55
C THR A 244 -0.22 -14.91 -4.55
N ILE A 245 -1.12 -14.19 -3.90
CA ILE A 245 -2.04 -14.73 -2.89
C ILE A 245 -3.46 -14.41 -3.33
N THR A 246 -4.28 -15.42 -3.59
CA THR A 246 -5.63 -15.22 -4.11
C THR A 246 -6.65 -16.23 -3.62
N ASN A 247 -7.94 -15.87 -3.65
CA ASN A 247 -9.06 -16.77 -3.39
C ASN A 247 -8.94 -17.48 -2.03
N LEU A 248 -8.79 -16.70 -0.96
CA LEU A 248 -8.80 -17.22 0.41
C LEU A 248 -10.16 -16.94 1.04
N THR A 249 -10.82 -17.96 1.58
CA THR A 249 -12.17 -17.84 2.13
C THR A 249 -12.29 -18.42 3.53
N THR A 250 -13.00 -17.75 4.41
CA THR A 250 -13.35 -18.31 5.73
C THR A 250 -14.79 -18.00 6.13
N SER A 251 -15.33 -18.77 7.07
CA SER A 251 -16.53 -18.40 7.83
C SER A 251 -16.22 -18.17 9.32
N GLY A 252 -14.95 -17.95 9.67
CA GLY A 252 -14.46 -17.74 11.02
C GLY A 252 -15.13 -16.57 11.72
N ALA A 253 -15.35 -16.71 13.04
CA ALA A 253 -15.92 -15.66 13.89
C ALA A 253 -14.83 -14.94 14.71
N LEU A 254 -13.57 -14.99 14.27
CA LEU A 254 -12.46 -14.28 14.93
C LEU A 254 -12.69 -12.77 14.83
N SER A 255 -13.11 -12.18 15.94
CA SER A 255 -13.38 -10.75 16.08
C SER A 255 -12.17 -9.97 16.57
N GLY A 256 -12.08 -8.70 16.16
CA GLY A 256 -10.98 -7.81 16.56
C GLY A 256 -9.65 -8.16 15.87
N GLN A 257 -8.55 -7.64 16.41
CA GLN A 257 -7.23 -7.74 15.79
C GLN A 257 -6.12 -8.18 16.73
N SER A 258 -6.41 -8.92 17.81
CA SER A 258 -5.41 -9.27 18.84
C SER A 258 -4.14 -9.89 18.26
N ASN A 259 -2.99 -9.29 18.54
CA ASN A 259 -1.67 -9.61 17.98
C ASN A 259 -1.66 -9.67 16.44
N GLY A 260 -2.42 -8.78 15.79
CA GLY A 260 -2.56 -8.71 14.34
C GLY A 260 -3.27 -9.93 13.75
N ASN A 261 -3.98 -10.73 14.55
CA ASN A 261 -4.79 -11.83 14.07
C ASN A 261 -6.17 -11.34 13.64
N SER A 262 -6.57 -11.70 12.42
CA SER A 262 -7.91 -11.45 11.91
C SER A 262 -8.46 -12.70 11.23
N SER A 263 -9.76 -12.72 10.97
CA SER A 263 -10.45 -13.88 10.40
C SER A 263 -9.92 -14.25 9.01
N ALA A 264 -9.65 -13.27 8.14
CA ALA A 264 -9.10 -13.53 6.81
C ALA A 264 -7.97 -12.56 6.49
N GLN A 265 -6.81 -13.09 6.10
CA GLN A 265 -5.61 -12.29 5.84
C GLN A 265 -4.84 -12.82 4.64
N GLY A 266 -4.37 -11.94 3.76
CA GLY A 266 -3.36 -12.31 2.78
C GLY A 266 -2.02 -12.60 3.47
N ILE A 267 -1.48 -11.58 4.15
CA ILE A 267 -0.25 -11.64 4.92
C ILE A 267 -0.49 -11.11 6.33
N GLN A 268 -0.17 -11.91 7.35
CA GLN A 268 -0.04 -11.48 8.73
C GLN A 268 1.44 -11.42 9.07
N PHE A 269 1.95 -10.21 9.28
CA PHE A 269 3.35 -9.95 9.55
C PHE A 269 3.53 -9.49 11.00
N MET A 270 4.36 -10.20 11.76
CA MET A 270 4.57 -9.90 13.19
C MET A 270 6.02 -9.69 13.59
N ALA A 271 6.90 -10.64 13.29
CA ALA A 271 8.21 -10.68 13.91
C ALA A 271 9.32 -10.10 13.03
N GLY A 272 10.25 -9.41 13.66
CA GLY A 272 11.54 -9.06 13.08
C GLY A 272 11.87 -7.57 13.13
N VAL A 273 13.12 -7.28 12.78
CA VAL A 273 13.69 -5.95 12.60
C VAL A 273 14.01 -5.76 11.11
N ASN A 274 13.86 -4.54 10.61
CA ASN A 274 14.27 -4.15 9.25
C ASN A 274 13.75 -5.11 8.16
N SER A 275 12.54 -5.64 8.36
CA SER A 275 11.94 -6.64 7.48
C SER A 275 11.14 -5.98 6.36
N THR A 276 10.94 -6.71 5.27
CA THR A 276 10.29 -6.20 4.07
C THR A 276 9.11 -7.08 3.66
N VAL A 277 7.99 -6.44 3.29
CA VAL A 277 6.84 -7.08 2.66
C VAL A 277 6.59 -6.36 1.34
N SER A 278 7.05 -6.91 0.22
CA SER A 278 7.09 -6.15 -1.02
C SER A 278 6.75 -6.89 -2.30
N GLY A 279 6.23 -6.19 -3.31
CA GLY A 279 5.96 -6.80 -4.62
C GLY A 279 4.88 -7.89 -4.60
N ASN A 280 4.10 -8.04 -3.52
CA ASN A 280 3.09 -9.08 -3.43
C ASN A 280 1.80 -8.66 -4.14
N SER A 281 1.16 -9.61 -4.80
CA SER A 281 -0.15 -9.46 -5.44
C SER A 281 -1.19 -10.22 -4.62
N ILE A 282 -2.07 -9.50 -3.92
CA ILE A 282 -3.03 -10.06 -2.97
C ILE A 282 -4.45 -9.75 -3.44
N SER A 283 -5.26 -10.78 -3.65
CA SER A 283 -6.62 -10.61 -4.16
C SER A 283 -7.64 -11.58 -3.58
N ASN A 284 -8.94 -11.26 -3.69
CA ASN A 284 -10.03 -12.21 -3.43
C ASN A 284 -9.94 -12.88 -2.05
N ILE A 285 -9.75 -12.08 -1.00
CA ILE A 285 -9.72 -12.54 0.39
C ILE A 285 -11.08 -12.22 1.01
N SER A 286 -11.75 -13.23 1.55
CA SER A 286 -13.12 -13.07 2.02
C SER A 286 -13.41 -13.76 3.35
N ASN A 287 -14.27 -13.10 4.15
CA ASN A 287 -15.01 -13.77 5.21
C ASN A 287 -16.50 -13.80 4.85
N VAL A 288 -17.05 -15.01 4.70
CA VAL A 288 -18.45 -15.26 4.30
C VAL A 288 -19.40 -15.44 5.49
N ASN A 289 -18.92 -15.23 6.73
CA ASN A 289 -19.77 -15.28 7.92
C ASN A 289 -20.75 -14.10 7.93
N ALA A 290 -22.04 -14.37 7.71
CA ALA A 290 -23.11 -13.38 7.72
C ALA A 290 -23.71 -13.11 9.12
N GLY A 291 -23.07 -13.60 10.18
CA GLY A 291 -23.48 -13.35 11.56
C GLY A 291 -23.14 -11.93 12.03
N VAL A 292 -23.71 -11.56 13.18
CA VAL A 292 -23.44 -10.29 13.86
C VAL A 292 -22.11 -10.36 14.62
N VAL A 293 -20.98 -10.43 13.89
CA VAL A 293 -19.63 -10.61 14.48
C VAL A 293 -18.66 -9.59 13.90
N GLY A 294 -17.92 -8.86 14.74
CA GLY A 294 -16.95 -7.84 14.31
C GLY A 294 -15.68 -8.40 13.65
N THR A 295 -15.81 -9.12 12.54
CA THR A 295 -14.73 -9.77 11.81
C THR A 295 -13.93 -8.75 10.99
N VAL A 296 -12.62 -8.96 10.90
CA VAL A 296 -11.73 -8.16 10.04
C VAL A 296 -11.21 -9.02 8.89
N VAL A 297 -11.21 -8.44 7.69
CA VAL A 297 -10.62 -8.99 6.47
C VAL A 297 -9.56 -8.01 5.97
N ALA A 298 -8.34 -8.48 5.77
CA ALA A 298 -7.24 -7.62 5.37
C ALA A 298 -6.32 -8.22 4.31
N GLY A 299 -5.75 -7.36 3.46
CA GLY A 299 -4.67 -7.77 2.56
C GLY A 299 -3.40 -8.07 3.35
N ILE A 300 -2.87 -7.05 4.02
CA ILE A 300 -1.68 -7.14 4.88
C ILE A 300 -2.01 -6.62 6.28
N VAL A 301 -1.65 -7.36 7.32
CA VAL A 301 -1.69 -6.88 8.71
C VAL A 301 -0.29 -6.89 9.26
N HIS A 302 0.22 -5.70 9.57
CA HIS A 302 1.44 -5.50 10.34
C HIS A 302 1.08 -5.46 11.83
N ALA A 303 1.61 -6.42 12.58
CA ALA A 303 1.24 -6.67 13.96
C ALA A 303 2.18 -5.98 14.96
N SER A 304 3.50 -6.10 14.82
CA SER A 304 4.46 -5.53 15.80
C SER A 304 5.93 -5.42 15.34
N GLY A 305 6.23 -5.65 14.05
CA GLY A 305 7.60 -5.61 13.55
C GLY A 305 8.30 -4.26 13.75
N THR A 306 9.62 -4.26 13.82
CA THR A 306 10.43 -3.04 14.00
C THR A 306 10.96 -2.56 12.66
N ASN A 307 10.80 -1.26 12.37
CA ASN A 307 11.31 -0.63 11.15
C ASN A 307 10.96 -1.40 9.86
N THR A 308 9.72 -1.87 9.77
CA THR A 308 9.26 -2.69 8.63
C THR A 308 8.95 -1.80 7.44
N VAL A 309 9.29 -2.26 6.24
CA VAL A 309 8.92 -1.62 4.98
C VAL A 309 7.90 -2.49 4.25
N ILE A 310 6.73 -1.92 3.96
CA ILE A 310 5.65 -2.54 3.19
C ILE A 310 5.55 -1.77 1.89
N SER A 311 6.05 -2.34 0.79
CA SER A 311 6.20 -1.58 -0.46
C SER A 311 5.83 -2.32 -1.72
N ASN A 312 5.37 -1.59 -2.74
CA ASN A 312 5.16 -2.15 -4.08
C ASN A 312 4.14 -3.31 -4.10
N ASN A 313 3.23 -3.40 -3.13
CA ASN A 313 2.20 -4.43 -3.11
C ASN A 313 0.96 -3.96 -3.88
N ARG A 314 0.30 -4.90 -4.56
CA ARG A 314 -1.00 -4.70 -5.20
C ARG A 314 -2.06 -5.47 -4.41
N ILE A 315 -3.09 -4.79 -3.93
CA ILE A 315 -4.13 -5.39 -3.07
C ILE A 315 -5.52 -5.06 -3.60
N TRP A 316 -6.34 -6.07 -3.87
CA TRP A 316 -7.72 -5.85 -4.29
C TRP A 316 -8.71 -6.98 -3.92
N GLY A 317 -9.99 -6.80 -4.21
CA GLY A 317 -10.99 -7.87 -4.08
C GLY A 317 -11.18 -8.40 -2.65
N LEU A 318 -11.23 -7.53 -1.65
CA LEU A 318 -11.46 -7.92 -0.25
C LEU A 318 -12.96 -7.80 0.10
N SER A 319 -13.54 -8.80 0.77
CA SER A 319 -14.96 -8.78 1.14
C SER A 319 -15.27 -9.36 2.52
N ASN A 320 -16.33 -8.86 3.16
CA ASN A 320 -16.71 -9.24 4.52
C ASN A 320 -18.24 -9.28 4.64
N ALA A 321 -18.80 -10.48 4.83
CA ALA A 321 -20.24 -10.71 4.84
C ALA A 321 -20.91 -10.38 6.18
N SER A 322 -20.12 -10.12 7.24
CA SER A 322 -20.66 -9.84 8.56
C SER A 322 -21.65 -8.68 8.54
N THR A 323 -22.66 -8.79 9.40
CA THR A 323 -23.71 -7.78 9.59
C THR A 323 -23.54 -7.03 10.91
N ALA A 324 -22.35 -7.05 11.51
CA ALA A 324 -22.07 -6.32 12.75
C ALA A 324 -22.32 -4.81 12.60
N THR A 325 -23.01 -4.21 13.56
CA THR A 325 -23.29 -2.77 13.61
C THR A 325 -22.61 -2.06 14.79
N SER A 326 -21.84 -2.80 15.58
CA SER A 326 -21.09 -2.27 16.71
C SER A 326 -20.04 -1.25 16.25
N LEU A 327 -20.00 -0.08 16.90
CA LEU A 327 -19.06 0.99 16.53
C LEU A 327 -17.62 0.71 16.98
N THR A 328 -17.43 -0.10 18.03
CA THR A 328 -16.11 -0.39 18.62
C THR A 328 -15.49 -1.71 18.16
N LEU A 329 -16.34 -2.64 17.74
CA LEU A 329 -15.96 -3.91 17.09
C LEU A 329 -16.82 -4.12 15.83
N PRO A 330 -16.72 -3.25 14.82
CA PRO A 330 -17.43 -3.43 13.57
C PRO A 330 -16.78 -4.54 12.73
N ASN A 331 -17.46 -4.91 11.65
CA ASN A 331 -16.80 -5.61 10.56
C ASN A 331 -15.98 -4.62 9.70
N VAL A 332 -14.75 -5.01 9.38
CA VAL A 332 -13.80 -4.15 8.67
C VAL A 332 -13.21 -4.87 7.46
N ILE A 333 -12.99 -4.11 6.39
CA ILE A 333 -12.17 -4.46 5.24
C ILE A 333 -11.02 -3.46 5.17
N SER A 334 -9.78 -3.94 5.14
CA SER A 334 -8.61 -3.08 5.05
C SER A 334 -7.60 -3.57 4.04
N GLY A 335 -7.04 -2.69 3.20
CA GLY A 335 -5.91 -3.06 2.36
C GLY A 335 -4.69 -3.43 3.19
N ILE A 336 -4.19 -2.45 3.95
CA ILE A 336 -3.09 -2.60 4.90
C ILE A 336 -3.58 -2.18 6.29
N VAL A 337 -3.24 -2.94 7.32
CA VAL A 337 -3.43 -2.56 8.73
C VAL A 337 -2.07 -2.42 9.40
N ILE A 338 -1.85 -1.29 10.08
CA ILE A 338 -0.73 -1.05 10.99
C ILE A 338 -1.27 -1.11 12.41
N ARG A 339 -1.13 -2.26 13.05
CA ARG A 339 -1.67 -2.46 14.40
C ARG A 339 -0.75 -1.92 15.48
N SER A 340 0.56 -2.13 15.34
CA SER A 340 1.60 -1.74 16.30
C SER A 340 2.97 -1.91 15.62
N GLY A 341 4.05 -1.41 16.22
CA GLY A 341 5.40 -1.51 15.68
C GLY A 341 6.38 -0.73 16.56
N THR A 342 7.67 -1.06 16.43
CA THR A 342 8.72 -0.34 17.14
C THR A 342 9.39 0.66 16.20
N THR A 343 9.59 1.89 16.67
CA THR A 343 10.22 3.02 15.96
C THR A 343 9.39 3.57 14.80
N ALA A 344 9.25 2.82 13.71
CA ALA A 344 8.53 3.25 12.52
C ALA A 344 8.03 2.06 11.68
N VAL A 345 6.98 2.30 10.90
CA VAL A 345 6.54 1.42 9.82
C VAL A 345 6.44 2.27 8.55
N THR A 346 7.11 1.84 7.48
CA THR A 346 7.08 2.55 6.18
C THR A 346 6.17 1.80 5.24
N VAL A 347 5.11 2.45 4.77
CA VAL A 347 4.16 1.95 3.77
C VAL A 347 4.31 2.82 2.53
N GLN A 348 4.87 2.27 1.45
CA GLN A 348 5.18 3.07 0.26
C GLN A 348 4.91 2.40 -1.08
N ASN A 349 4.59 3.16 -2.12
CA ASN A 349 4.41 2.63 -3.48
C ASN A 349 3.41 1.46 -3.58
N ASN A 350 2.42 1.38 -2.69
CA ASN A 350 1.40 0.32 -2.77
C ASN A 350 0.21 0.80 -3.59
N MET A 351 -0.38 -0.12 -4.37
CA MET A 351 -1.65 0.08 -5.05
C MET A 351 -2.75 -0.73 -4.36
N ILE A 352 -3.76 -0.05 -3.82
CA ILE A 352 -4.80 -0.66 -2.99
C ILE A 352 -6.17 -0.28 -3.53
N SER A 353 -6.92 -1.25 -4.07
CA SER A 353 -8.31 -1.05 -4.50
C SER A 353 -9.28 -1.89 -3.66
N VAL A 354 -10.14 -1.24 -2.89
CA VAL A 354 -11.06 -1.93 -1.95
C VAL A 354 -12.48 -1.38 -2.02
N GLY A 355 -13.44 -2.12 -1.47
CA GLY A 355 -14.84 -1.69 -1.37
C GLY A 355 -15.71 -2.03 -2.58
N ASN A 356 -15.12 -2.27 -3.76
CA ASN A 356 -15.87 -2.74 -4.93
C ASN A 356 -16.63 -4.05 -4.60
N GLY A 357 -17.90 -4.13 -4.99
CA GLY A 357 -18.78 -5.28 -4.68
C GLY A 357 -19.19 -5.43 -3.20
N GLN A 358 -18.69 -4.60 -2.29
CA GLN A 358 -19.05 -4.69 -0.87
C GLN A 358 -20.40 -3.99 -0.59
N ALA A 359 -21.47 -4.77 -0.50
CA ALA A 359 -22.83 -4.26 -0.28
C ALA A 359 -23.25 -4.18 1.21
N THR A 360 -22.61 -4.93 2.12
CA THR A 360 -22.94 -4.88 3.55
C THR A 360 -22.41 -3.59 4.20
N ASN A 361 -23.00 -3.21 5.33
CA ASN A 361 -22.59 -2.08 6.15
C ASN A 361 -21.21 -2.32 6.82
N SER A 362 -20.14 -2.31 6.03
CA SER A 362 -18.76 -2.55 6.45
C SER A 362 -17.97 -1.25 6.56
N TYR A 363 -17.07 -1.19 7.53
CA TYR A 363 -16.02 -0.18 7.54
C TYR A 363 -14.98 -0.55 6.48
N VAL A 364 -14.54 0.41 5.66
CA VAL A 364 -13.59 0.14 4.56
C VAL A 364 -12.42 1.11 4.63
N PHE A 365 -11.21 0.59 4.77
CA PHE A 365 -9.99 1.39 4.85
C PHE A 365 -8.96 0.96 3.80
N GLY A 366 -8.30 1.91 3.16
CA GLY A 366 -7.15 1.59 2.31
C GLY A 366 -5.97 1.18 3.17
N ILE A 367 -5.52 2.13 3.99
CA ILE A 367 -4.48 1.96 5.00
C ILE A 367 -5.06 2.35 6.36
N TRP A 368 -5.02 1.42 7.30
CA TRP A 368 -5.56 1.60 8.64
C TRP A 368 -4.43 1.60 9.69
N GLY A 369 -4.03 2.78 10.15
CA GLY A 369 -3.22 2.99 11.35
C GLY A 369 -4.07 2.69 12.59
N ASN A 370 -4.25 1.41 12.90
CA ASN A 370 -5.12 0.95 13.98
C ASN A 370 -4.56 1.32 15.35
N HIS A 371 -3.28 1.04 15.64
CA HIS A 371 -2.64 1.36 16.94
C HIS A 371 -3.39 0.77 18.16
N GLY A 372 -4.00 -0.41 17.98
CA GLY A 372 -4.73 -1.12 19.03
C GLY A 372 -3.82 -1.81 20.06
N SER A 373 -2.50 -1.61 20.00
CA SER A 373 -1.50 -2.18 20.91
C SER A 373 -0.25 -1.32 20.92
N THR A 374 0.41 -1.24 22.08
CA THR A 374 1.72 -0.58 22.18
C THR A 374 2.87 -1.55 21.85
N PRO A 375 4.04 -1.04 21.42
CA PRO A 375 4.34 0.35 21.07
C PRO A 375 3.64 0.82 19.77
N ASP A 376 3.32 2.10 19.69
CA ASP A 376 2.77 2.70 18.46
C ASP A 376 3.93 3.24 17.61
N PRO A 377 4.05 2.85 16.33
CA PRO A 377 5.12 3.31 15.46
C PRO A 377 4.84 4.72 14.93
N LEU A 378 5.90 5.39 14.44
CA LEU A 378 5.72 6.44 13.44
C LEU A 378 5.25 5.80 12.13
N ASP A 379 4.05 6.15 11.68
CA ASP A 379 3.53 5.70 10.39
C ASP A 379 4.07 6.59 9.28
N LYS A 380 4.94 6.03 8.43
CA LYS A 380 5.49 6.69 7.25
C LYS A 380 4.74 6.20 6.03
N VAL A 381 3.82 7.00 5.50
CA VAL A 381 2.92 6.63 4.40
C VAL A 381 3.24 7.48 3.18
N TYR A 382 3.90 6.89 2.18
CA TYR A 382 4.47 7.63 1.05
C TYR A 382 4.07 7.07 -0.29
N PHE A 383 3.74 7.90 -1.28
CA PHE A 383 3.59 7.43 -2.66
C PHE A 383 2.64 6.23 -2.79
N ASN A 384 1.61 6.09 -1.96
CA ASN A 384 0.62 5.03 -2.14
C ASN A 384 -0.52 5.53 -3.01
N THR A 385 -1.10 4.66 -3.83
CA THR A 385 -2.34 4.91 -4.57
C THR A 385 -3.43 4.03 -3.99
N VAL A 386 -4.44 4.66 -3.38
CA VAL A 386 -5.61 3.97 -2.81
C VAL A 386 -6.86 4.43 -3.56
N ASN A 387 -7.62 3.45 -4.06
CA ASN A 387 -8.97 3.65 -4.57
C ASN A 387 -9.97 2.90 -3.70
N ILE A 388 -11.00 3.58 -3.21
CA ILE A 388 -12.13 2.98 -2.52
C ILE A 388 -13.39 3.30 -3.30
N GLU A 389 -14.10 2.25 -3.73
CA GLU A 389 -15.31 2.38 -4.52
C GLU A 389 -16.44 1.45 -4.03
N GLY A 390 -17.46 1.29 -4.87
CA GLY A 390 -18.64 0.48 -4.58
C GLY A 390 -19.79 1.27 -3.96
N THR A 391 -20.96 0.61 -3.88
CA THR A 391 -22.18 1.20 -3.32
C THR A 391 -22.68 0.33 -2.17
N VAL A 392 -22.93 0.91 -1.01
CA VAL A 392 -23.57 0.23 0.13
C VAL A 392 -25.08 0.39 0.07
N ALA A 393 -25.83 -0.68 0.35
CA ALA A 393 -27.30 -0.63 0.25
C ALA A 393 -27.94 0.19 1.39
N SER A 394 -27.41 0.09 2.61
CA SER A 394 -27.91 0.80 3.79
C SER A 394 -26.85 0.79 4.91
N GLY A 395 -27.09 1.60 5.96
CA GLY A 395 -26.21 1.68 7.13
C GLY A 395 -25.25 2.87 7.13
N ALA A 396 -24.54 3.04 8.23
CA ALA A 396 -23.74 4.23 8.54
C ALA A 396 -22.22 3.99 8.60
N ALA A 397 -21.73 2.82 8.21
CA ALA A 397 -20.31 2.48 8.29
C ALA A 397 -19.48 3.40 7.37
N PRO A 398 -18.45 4.07 7.91
CA PRO A 398 -17.61 4.98 7.14
C PRO A 398 -16.51 4.25 6.36
N SER A 399 -15.90 4.98 5.44
CA SER A 399 -14.68 4.55 4.77
C SER A 399 -13.63 5.66 4.69
N ALA A 400 -12.35 5.30 4.61
CA ALA A 400 -11.26 6.27 4.47
C ALA A 400 -10.07 5.68 3.70
N GLY A 401 -9.44 6.46 2.81
CA GLY A 401 -8.21 6.06 2.12
C GLY A 401 -7.08 5.79 3.12
N PHE A 402 -6.85 6.74 4.03
CA PHE A 402 -6.03 6.56 5.23
C PHE A 402 -6.84 6.87 6.49
N HIS A 403 -6.75 6.01 7.51
CA HIS A 403 -7.36 6.25 8.82
C HIS A 403 -6.36 5.97 9.95
N ARG A 404 -6.12 6.96 10.82
CA ARG A 404 -5.43 6.79 12.10
C ARG A 404 -6.44 6.65 13.24
N GLY A 405 -6.52 5.51 13.92
CA GLY A 405 -7.37 5.27 15.10
C GLY A 405 -7.86 3.81 15.17
N ASP A 406 -8.26 3.32 16.34
CA ASP A 406 -8.66 1.92 16.53
C ASP A 406 -10.17 1.67 16.54
N LEU A 407 -10.98 2.68 16.19
CA LEU A 407 -12.44 2.67 16.29
C LEU A 407 -12.98 2.58 17.72
N THR A 408 -12.14 2.81 18.74
CA THR A 408 -12.58 2.93 20.13
C THR A 408 -12.76 4.39 20.53
N ALA A 409 -13.25 4.62 21.75
CA ALA A 409 -13.32 5.97 22.31
C ALA A 409 -11.94 6.54 22.72
N THR A 410 -10.90 5.69 22.77
CA THR A 410 -9.57 6.07 23.28
C THR A 410 -8.70 6.65 22.17
N ASN A 411 -8.33 7.92 22.33
CA ASN A 411 -7.46 8.63 21.39
C ASN A 411 -6.17 7.87 21.06
N LYS A 412 -5.89 7.77 19.76
CA LYS A 412 -4.58 7.41 19.23
C LYS A 412 -3.84 8.66 18.80
N ASN A 413 -2.62 8.82 19.29
CA ASN A 413 -1.76 9.96 19.03
C ASN A 413 -0.36 9.62 18.44
N PRO A 414 -0.11 8.46 17.79
CA PRO A 414 1.18 8.27 17.14
C PRO A 414 1.38 9.31 16.05
N ALA A 415 2.66 9.66 15.86
CA ALA A 415 3.05 10.52 14.78
C ALA A 415 2.81 9.82 13.44
N VAL A 416 2.37 10.60 12.46
CA VAL A 416 2.21 10.18 11.08
C VAL A 416 3.01 11.12 10.19
N ASP A 417 3.60 10.55 9.15
CA ASP A 417 4.24 11.26 8.06
C ASP A 417 3.61 10.76 6.76
N VAL A 418 2.67 11.53 6.21
CA VAL A 418 1.78 11.09 5.13
C VAL A 418 1.98 12.04 3.94
N ARG A 419 2.77 11.61 2.96
CA ARG A 419 3.13 12.46 1.82
C ARG A 419 3.04 11.77 0.48
N ASN A 420 2.77 12.54 -0.57
CA ASN A 420 2.77 12.05 -1.95
C ASN A 420 1.78 10.90 -2.21
N ASN A 421 0.69 10.77 -1.44
CA ASN A 421 -0.29 9.69 -1.65
C ASN A 421 -1.47 10.16 -2.51
N ILE A 422 -2.03 9.25 -3.30
CA ILE A 422 -3.36 9.40 -3.90
C ILE A 422 -4.37 8.63 -3.05
N PHE A 423 -5.33 9.34 -2.45
CA PHE A 423 -6.47 8.75 -1.76
C PHE A 423 -7.77 9.16 -2.47
N VAL A 424 -8.34 8.23 -3.24
CA VAL A 424 -9.63 8.38 -3.91
C VAL A 424 -10.67 7.54 -3.19
N ASN A 425 -11.75 8.17 -2.72
CA ASN A 425 -12.89 7.49 -2.14
C ASN A 425 -14.18 7.93 -2.84
N SER A 426 -14.60 7.13 -3.82
CA SER A 426 -15.83 7.32 -4.61
C SER A 426 -16.99 6.47 -4.09
N ARG A 427 -16.82 5.78 -2.96
CA ARG A 427 -17.87 4.95 -2.34
C ARG A 427 -19.13 5.78 -2.08
N SER A 428 -20.29 5.14 -2.25
CA SER A 428 -21.60 5.81 -2.10
C SER A 428 -22.67 4.90 -1.48
N GLY A 429 -23.87 5.45 -1.27
CA GLY A 429 -25.01 4.75 -0.67
C GLY A 429 -25.03 4.78 0.86
N GLY A 430 -26.11 4.30 1.47
CA GLY A 430 -26.32 4.39 2.92
C GLY A 430 -26.30 5.82 3.47
N THR A 431 -26.10 5.94 4.79
CA THR A 431 -25.90 7.23 5.49
C THR A 431 -24.46 7.42 5.96
N GLY A 432 -23.60 6.41 5.75
CA GLY A 432 -22.19 6.44 6.06
C GLY A 432 -21.46 7.53 5.28
N LYS A 433 -20.34 7.98 5.82
CA LYS A 433 -19.50 9.00 5.20
C LYS A 433 -18.22 8.37 4.64
N HIS A 434 -17.79 8.87 3.50
CA HIS A 434 -16.70 8.30 2.73
C HIS A 434 -15.64 9.38 2.56
N TYR A 435 -14.53 9.22 3.28
CA TYR A 435 -13.45 10.21 3.39
C TYR A 435 -12.26 9.80 2.53
N ALA A 436 -11.44 10.76 2.13
CA ALA A 436 -10.10 10.47 1.62
C ALA A 436 -9.15 10.14 2.78
N ILE A 437 -9.28 10.86 3.90
CA ILE A 437 -8.39 10.75 5.05
C ILE A 437 -9.14 10.95 6.37
N ALA A 438 -8.75 10.27 7.44
CA ALA A 438 -9.46 10.37 8.71
C ALA A 438 -8.55 10.28 9.93
N ASN A 439 -8.85 11.10 10.93
CA ASN A 439 -8.26 11.02 12.26
C ASN A 439 -9.35 10.61 13.27
N HIS A 440 -9.21 9.39 13.79
CA HIS A 440 -9.94 8.87 14.94
C HIS A 440 -11.47 8.79 14.76
N ILE A 441 -11.92 8.21 13.65
CA ILE A 441 -13.32 7.76 13.50
C ILE A 441 -13.74 6.94 14.72
N GLY A 442 -14.89 7.27 15.31
CA GLY A 442 -15.44 6.61 16.51
C GLY A 442 -14.98 7.21 17.85
N GLY A 443 -14.01 8.12 17.84
CA GLY A 443 -13.54 8.82 19.03
C GLY A 443 -14.42 9.98 19.48
N ALA A 444 -14.52 10.20 20.80
CA ALA A 444 -15.21 11.36 21.39
C ALA A 444 -14.38 12.66 21.36
N SER A 445 -13.09 12.56 21.01
CA SER A 445 -12.18 13.68 20.78
C SER A 445 -11.12 13.26 19.76
N SER A 446 -10.37 14.22 19.21
CA SER A 446 -9.21 13.96 18.36
C SER A 446 -8.04 14.82 18.79
N ASN A 447 -6.86 14.21 18.93
CA ASN A 447 -5.64 14.95 19.26
C ASN A 447 -4.94 15.49 17.99
N ALA A 448 -4.59 16.78 18.01
CA ALA A 448 -3.83 17.47 16.97
C ALA A 448 -2.36 17.05 16.87
N THR A 449 -1.80 16.43 17.91
CA THR A 449 -0.40 16.01 17.88
C THR A 449 -0.16 14.90 16.86
N GLY A 450 1.01 14.95 16.23
CA GLY A 450 1.50 13.90 15.33
C GLY A 450 1.13 14.05 13.85
N TRP A 451 0.47 15.15 13.43
CA TRP A 451 0.09 15.40 12.02
C TRP A 451 0.97 16.45 11.30
N SER A 452 2.12 16.81 11.87
CA SER A 452 2.95 17.92 11.38
C SER A 452 3.62 17.68 10.02
N THR A 453 3.70 16.44 9.55
CA THR A 453 4.41 16.07 8.32
C THR A 453 3.44 15.41 7.33
N VAL A 454 2.41 16.14 6.94
CA VAL A 454 1.39 15.65 5.99
C VAL A 454 1.26 16.67 4.87
N ASN A 455 1.52 16.29 3.62
CA ASN A 455 1.52 17.21 2.47
C ASN A 455 1.64 16.49 1.13
N ASN A 456 1.43 17.20 0.01
CA ASN A 456 1.58 16.68 -1.35
C ASN A 456 0.68 15.44 -1.61
N ASN A 457 -0.47 15.34 -0.96
CA ASN A 457 -1.43 14.25 -1.18
C ASN A 457 -2.52 14.70 -2.15
N VAL A 458 -3.14 13.75 -2.86
CA VAL A 458 -4.43 13.93 -3.52
C VAL A 458 -5.51 13.35 -2.61
N LEU A 459 -6.38 14.21 -2.09
CA LEU A 459 -7.47 13.87 -1.18
C LEU A 459 -8.81 14.02 -1.88
N ASN A 460 -9.24 12.97 -2.58
CA ASN A 460 -10.48 12.97 -3.35
C ASN A 460 -11.58 12.18 -2.64
N ALA A 461 -12.63 12.87 -2.23
CA ALA A 461 -13.87 12.31 -1.75
C ALA A 461 -15.00 13.33 -1.96
N ASN A 462 -16.16 13.15 -1.33
CA ASN A 462 -17.19 14.18 -1.34
C ASN A 462 -16.65 15.50 -0.72
N ALA A 463 -16.83 16.64 -1.38
CA ALA A 463 -16.27 17.93 -0.96
C ALA A 463 -16.68 18.38 0.46
N SER A 464 -17.84 17.91 0.95
CA SER A 464 -18.32 18.17 2.32
C SER A 464 -17.72 17.24 3.37
N THR A 465 -17.15 16.10 2.96
CA THR A 465 -16.59 15.05 3.82
C THR A 465 -15.27 14.54 3.26
N ILE A 466 -14.34 15.44 2.92
CA ILE A 466 -12.99 15.09 2.43
C ILE A 466 -12.22 14.37 3.54
N GLY A 467 -12.29 14.92 4.75
CA GLY A 467 -11.64 14.36 5.91
C GLY A 467 -12.57 14.20 7.09
N TYR A 468 -12.13 13.44 8.10
CA TYR A 468 -12.79 13.37 9.40
C TYR A 468 -11.84 13.78 10.51
N TRP A 469 -12.26 14.75 11.32
CA TRP A 469 -11.51 15.23 12.48
C TRP A 469 -12.47 15.63 13.60
N THR A 470 -12.82 14.69 14.50
CA THR A 470 -13.95 14.80 15.46
C THR A 470 -15.33 14.98 14.80
N THR A 471 -15.40 15.70 13.69
CA THR A 471 -16.54 15.92 12.80
C THR A 471 -16.08 15.84 11.35
N ASP A 472 -17.03 15.75 10.43
CA ASP A 472 -16.80 15.85 8.99
C ASP A 472 -16.08 17.16 8.64
N GLN A 473 -15.10 17.08 7.73
CA GLN A 473 -14.29 18.20 7.28
C GLN A 473 -14.37 18.37 5.77
N THR A 474 -14.51 19.63 5.34
CA THR A 474 -14.14 20.03 3.97
C THR A 474 -12.62 20.00 3.82
N PHE A 475 -12.11 20.14 2.60
CA PHE A 475 -10.65 20.22 2.40
C PHE A 475 -10.00 21.40 3.15
N ALA A 476 -10.66 22.57 3.16
CA ALA A 476 -10.17 23.73 3.93
C ALA A 476 -10.22 23.48 5.45
N GLY A 477 -11.29 22.86 5.95
CA GLY A 477 -11.42 22.49 7.36
C GLY A 477 -10.36 21.48 7.79
N TRP A 478 -10.07 20.49 6.95
CA TRP A 478 -9.03 19.50 7.18
C TRP A 478 -7.65 20.14 7.34
N LYS A 479 -7.24 21.04 6.42
CA LYS A 479 -5.95 21.74 6.50
C LYS A 479 -5.78 22.54 7.80
N LEU A 480 -6.85 23.18 8.25
CA LEU A 480 -6.84 23.91 9.52
C LEU A 480 -6.74 22.95 10.71
N ALA A 481 -7.51 21.86 10.71
CA ALA A 481 -7.57 20.93 11.83
C ALA A 481 -6.28 20.10 11.98
N SER A 482 -5.68 19.65 10.87
CA SER A 482 -4.44 18.86 10.88
C SER A 482 -3.17 19.72 10.98
N SER A 483 -3.26 21.02 10.61
CA SER A 483 -2.10 21.88 10.37
C SER A 483 -1.13 21.37 9.29
N GLY A 484 -1.59 20.43 8.46
CA GLY A 484 -0.88 19.87 7.31
C GLY A 484 -1.66 20.08 6.01
N ASP A 485 -1.23 19.40 4.95
CA ASP A 485 -1.85 19.38 3.61
C ASP A 485 -1.95 20.76 2.93
N SER A 486 -1.09 21.72 3.30
CA SER A 486 -1.00 23.03 2.63
C SER A 486 -0.61 22.92 1.15
N LEU A 487 0.15 21.88 0.78
CA LEU A 487 0.60 21.57 -0.58
C LEU A 487 -0.14 20.37 -1.19
N SER A 488 -1.27 19.97 -0.61
CA SER A 488 -2.09 18.88 -1.11
C SER A 488 -3.21 19.39 -2.01
N TYR A 489 -3.82 18.46 -2.74
CA TYR A 489 -4.87 18.74 -3.70
C TYR A 489 -6.14 17.96 -3.35
N SER A 490 -7.28 18.45 -3.81
CA SER A 490 -8.57 17.73 -3.73
C SER A 490 -9.40 18.07 -4.97
N ASN A 491 -10.34 17.20 -5.32
CA ASN A 491 -11.17 17.35 -6.52
C ASN A 491 -10.35 17.39 -7.83
N ILE A 492 -9.23 16.68 -7.86
CA ILE A 492 -8.41 16.48 -9.07
C ILE A 492 -8.90 15.20 -9.78
N PRO A 493 -9.16 15.19 -11.08
CA PRO A 493 -9.46 13.94 -11.80
C PRO A 493 -8.30 12.94 -11.71
N VAL A 494 -8.61 11.68 -11.41
CA VAL A 494 -7.63 10.57 -11.43
C VAL A 494 -8.19 9.49 -12.33
N THR A 495 -7.41 9.08 -13.34
CA THR A 495 -7.78 8.02 -14.28
C THR A 495 -6.85 6.86 -14.10
N PHE A 496 -7.40 5.69 -13.75
CA PHE A 496 -6.64 4.46 -13.60
C PHE A 496 -6.77 3.58 -14.85
N VAL A 497 -5.80 2.68 -15.08
CA VAL A 497 -5.91 1.60 -16.06
C VAL A 497 -7.13 0.72 -15.75
N ASN A 498 -7.32 0.35 -14.47
CA ASN A 498 -8.50 -0.34 -13.98
C ASN A 498 -8.74 -0.04 -12.48
N ASN A 499 -9.83 0.66 -12.19
CA ASN A 499 -10.21 1.06 -10.83
C ASN A 499 -10.30 -0.10 -9.80
N VAL A 500 -10.53 -1.34 -10.25
CA VAL A 500 -10.75 -2.51 -9.39
C VAL A 500 -9.44 -3.23 -9.04
N SER A 501 -8.47 -3.29 -9.95
CA SER A 501 -7.32 -4.19 -9.80
C SER A 501 -5.99 -3.62 -10.29
N ASP A 502 -6.01 -2.48 -10.98
CA ASP A 502 -4.83 -1.91 -11.61
C ASP A 502 -4.84 -0.37 -11.54
N LEU A 503 -4.19 0.15 -10.50
CA LEU A 503 -4.21 1.58 -10.21
C LEU A 503 -3.03 2.36 -10.83
N HIS A 504 -2.36 1.80 -11.84
CA HIS A 504 -1.46 2.59 -12.67
C HIS A 504 -2.25 3.74 -13.31
N LEU A 505 -1.61 4.89 -13.43
CA LEU A 505 -2.19 6.13 -13.91
C LEU A 505 -2.27 6.10 -15.44
N ASN A 506 -3.42 6.47 -15.97
CA ASN A 506 -3.66 6.59 -17.41
C ASN A 506 -4.19 7.98 -17.73
N MET A 507 -3.36 8.99 -17.43
CA MET A 507 -3.75 10.42 -17.52
C MET A 507 -3.69 10.97 -18.95
N GLY A 508 -3.05 10.25 -19.88
CA GLY A 508 -2.81 10.71 -21.25
C GLY A 508 -2.14 12.08 -21.26
N VAL A 509 -2.63 13.00 -22.11
CA VAL A 509 -2.12 14.37 -22.24
C VAL A 509 -2.90 15.40 -21.41
N THR A 510 -3.68 14.95 -20.43
CA THR A 510 -4.44 15.87 -19.57
C THR A 510 -3.51 16.50 -18.54
N PRO A 511 -3.32 17.84 -18.53
CA PRO A 511 -2.51 18.48 -17.51
C PRO A 511 -3.05 18.18 -16.11
N THR A 512 -2.18 17.77 -15.20
CA THR A 512 -2.58 17.38 -13.84
C THR A 512 -1.55 17.80 -12.80
N SER A 513 -2.02 18.11 -11.58
CA SER A 513 -1.14 18.34 -10.42
C SER A 513 -0.60 17.04 -9.80
N ILE A 514 -0.97 15.88 -10.35
CA ILE A 514 -0.38 14.58 -9.96
C ILE A 514 1.03 14.48 -10.54
N GLU A 515 1.18 14.88 -11.80
CA GLU A 515 2.46 14.97 -12.51
C GLU A 515 3.35 16.01 -11.83
N SER A 516 4.53 15.59 -11.38
CA SER A 516 5.50 16.43 -10.67
C SER A 516 4.93 17.24 -9.49
N GLY A 517 3.85 16.75 -8.87
CA GLY A 517 3.21 17.37 -7.70
C GLY A 517 3.74 16.91 -6.35
N GLY A 518 4.55 15.85 -6.35
CA GLY A 518 5.14 15.26 -5.17
C GLY A 518 6.42 15.97 -4.73
N VAL A 519 6.94 15.52 -3.59
CA VAL A 519 8.24 15.95 -3.07
C VAL A 519 9.18 14.75 -2.95
N ALA A 520 10.46 14.93 -3.25
CA ALA A 520 11.47 13.88 -3.06
C ALA A 520 11.53 13.43 -1.59
N ILE A 521 11.52 12.11 -1.37
CA ILE A 521 11.69 11.49 -0.06
C ILE A 521 12.98 10.68 -0.07
N ALA A 522 13.89 10.98 0.85
CA ALA A 522 15.17 10.30 0.93
C ALA A 522 14.98 8.78 1.08
N GLY A 523 15.63 8.01 0.19
CA GLY A 523 15.53 6.55 0.16
C GLY A 523 14.41 5.97 -0.71
N ILE A 524 13.55 6.81 -1.31
CA ILE A 524 12.49 6.38 -2.24
C ILE A 524 12.75 7.04 -3.59
N THR A 525 13.56 6.38 -4.41
CA THR A 525 14.00 6.90 -5.73
C THR A 525 13.33 6.20 -6.90
N THR A 526 12.49 5.21 -6.63
CA THR A 526 11.74 4.47 -7.65
C THR A 526 10.30 4.27 -7.22
N ASP A 527 9.42 4.06 -8.19
CA ASP A 527 8.00 3.78 -8.02
C ASP A 527 7.70 2.27 -7.85
N ILE A 528 6.45 1.85 -8.08
CA ILE A 528 6.05 0.44 -7.98
C ILE A 528 6.69 -0.46 -9.05
N ASP A 529 6.93 0.07 -10.26
CA ASP A 529 7.47 -0.64 -11.41
C ASP A 529 9.00 -0.54 -11.53
N GLY A 530 9.64 0.22 -10.63
CA GLY A 530 11.08 0.46 -10.64
C GLY A 530 11.52 1.64 -11.51
N GLN A 531 10.57 2.48 -11.96
CA GLN A 531 10.83 3.71 -12.70
C GLN A 531 11.42 4.77 -11.77
N THR A 532 12.42 5.52 -12.24
CA THR A 532 13.14 6.52 -11.43
C THR A 532 12.28 7.75 -11.15
N ARG A 533 12.42 8.33 -9.95
CA ARG A 533 11.78 9.58 -9.53
C ARG A 533 12.83 10.71 -9.39
N PRO A 534 12.63 11.91 -9.98
CA PRO A 534 11.58 12.21 -10.96
C PRO A 534 11.82 11.47 -12.29
N GLY A 535 10.76 11.17 -13.03
CA GLY A 535 10.84 10.43 -14.29
C GLY A 535 9.47 10.17 -14.93
N PRO A 536 9.27 9.03 -15.61
CA PRO A 536 10.27 8.01 -15.96
C PRO A 536 11.42 8.50 -16.85
N THR A 537 12.45 7.68 -17.02
CA THR A 537 13.53 8.02 -17.97
C THR A 537 12.96 8.10 -19.38
N GLY A 538 13.11 9.27 -20.01
CA GLY A 538 12.61 9.52 -21.36
C GLY A 538 11.27 10.23 -21.43
N SER A 539 10.76 10.79 -20.31
CA SER A 539 9.55 11.63 -20.31
C SER A 539 9.64 12.76 -21.36
N VAL A 540 8.57 12.94 -22.13
CA VAL A 540 8.48 13.93 -23.22
C VAL A 540 7.38 14.97 -23.01
N ASN A 541 6.48 14.79 -22.04
CA ASN A 541 5.29 15.63 -21.87
C ASN A 541 5.50 16.83 -20.93
N GLY A 542 6.76 17.21 -20.67
CA GLY A 542 7.11 18.40 -19.87
C GLY A 542 7.03 18.21 -18.36
N GLY A 543 6.81 16.98 -17.90
CA GLY A 543 6.91 16.53 -16.52
C GLY A 543 8.33 16.25 -16.04
N ALA A 544 8.47 15.35 -15.06
CA ALA A 544 9.73 14.89 -14.46
C ALA A 544 10.60 15.98 -13.82
N ILE A 545 9.99 17.07 -13.32
CA ILE A 545 10.69 18.13 -12.56
C ILE A 545 10.71 17.84 -11.05
N ALA A 546 9.77 17.02 -10.60
CA ALA A 546 9.66 16.49 -9.24
C ALA A 546 8.96 15.12 -9.31
N PRO A 547 9.00 14.29 -8.26
CA PRO A 547 8.27 13.03 -8.26
C PRO A 547 6.76 13.22 -8.44
N ASP A 548 6.11 12.22 -9.02
CA ASP A 548 4.65 12.19 -9.11
C ASP A 548 4.00 11.83 -7.78
N ILE A 549 2.77 12.30 -7.56
CA ILE A 549 1.95 11.88 -6.42
C ILE A 549 1.38 10.48 -6.72
N GLY A 550 1.47 9.55 -5.77
CA GLY A 550 0.97 8.18 -5.91
C GLY A 550 2.07 7.16 -6.20
N ALA A 551 1.67 5.89 -6.35
CA ALA A 551 2.56 4.73 -6.46
C ALA A 551 3.23 4.57 -7.83
N ASP A 552 2.71 5.24 -8.84
CA ASP A 552 3.14 5.17 -10.24
C ASP A 552 3.86 6.47 -10.59
N GLU A 553 5.04 6.37 -11.19
CA GLU A 553 5.72 7.50 -11.84
C GLU A 553 5.42 7.39 -13.35
N PHE A 554 4.82 8.42 -13.95
CA PHE A 554 4.29 8.37 -15.31
C PHE A 554 4.74 9.58 -16.12
N ASP A 555 4.72 9.50 -17.46
CA ASP A 555 5.04 10.65 -18.33
C ASP A 555 3.77 11.48 -18.59
N GLY A 556 3.38 12.26 -17.59
CA GLY A 556 2.22 13.15 -17.64
C GLY A 556 2.52 14.55 -18.18
N VAL A 557 1.45 15.32 -18.41
CA VAL A 557 1.56 16.75 -18.67
C VAL A 557 1.47 17.50 -17.34
N TYR A 558 2.52 18.26 -17.01
CA TYR A 558 2.56 19.10 -15.80
C TYR A 558 1.49 20.20 -15.87
N LEU A 559 0.72 20.38 -14.79
CA LEU A 559 -0.20 21.50 -14.66
C LEU A 559 0.48 22.70 -14.00
N ASP A 560 0.87 23.69 -14.82
CA ASP A 560 1.42 24.95 -14.32
C ASP A 560 0.32 25.94 -13.92
N GLY A 561 0.21 26.18 -12.61
CA GLY A 561 -0.68 27.20 -12.05
C GLY A 561 0.05 28.43 -11.52
N SER A 562 1.38 28.51 -11.64
CA SER A 562 2.17 29.58 -11.03
C SER A 562 2.55 30.61 -12.08
N ALA A 563 2.29 31.89 -11.80
CA ALA A 563 2.84 32.95 -12.65
C ALA A 563 4.34 33.17 -12.38
N PRO A 564 5.10 33.70 -13.35
CA PRO A 564 6.53 33.94 -13.19
C PRO A 564 6.85 34.83 -11.98
N ILE A 565 7.96 34.57 -11.27
CA ILE A 565 8.45 35.45 -10.21
C ILE A 565 9.44 36.45 -10.81
N ILE A 566 9.15 37.74 -10.67
CA ILE A 566 9.95 38.84 -11.24
C ILE A 566 10.70 39.57 -10.12
N THR A 567 12.02 39.75 -10.25
CA THR A 567 12.85 40.49 -9.29
C THR A 567 13.84 41.42 -9.99
N TYR A 568 14.02 42.64 -9.47
CA TYR A 568 15.03 43.58 -9.93
C TYR A 568 15.31 44.69 -8.90
N SER A 569 16.50 45.28 -8.98
CA SER A 569 16.87 46.48 -8.23
C SER A 569 16.34 47.73 -8.93
N ALA A 570 15.83 48.70 -8.16
CA ALA A 570 15.37 49.95 -8.74
C ALA A 570 16.54 50.72 -9.37
N LEU A 571 16.33 51.29 -10.55
CA LEU A 571 17.26 52.25 -11.14
C LEU A 571 17.40 53.49 -10.25
N SER A 572 18.65 53.91 -10.04
CA SER A 572 18.99 55.17 -9.36
C SER A 572 18.73 56.38 -10.24
N SER A 573 18.35 57.49 -9.61
CA SER A 573 18.22 58.80 -10.26
C SER A 573 19.55 59.25 -10.88
N VAL A 574 19.51 59.80 -12.09
CA VAL A 574 20.67 60.32 -12.83
C VAL A 574 20.25 61.60 -13.55
N THR A 575 21.20 62.41 -13.99
CA THR A 575 20.96 63.60 -14.83
C THR A 575 20.98 63.32 -16.34
N SER A 576 21.28 62.07 -16.73
CA SER A 576 21.37 61.65 -18.14
C SER A 576 19.99 61.45 -18.77
N THR A 577 19.81 62.00 -19.96
CA THR A 577 18.61 61.83 -20.80
C THR A 577 18.70 60.65 -21.77
N THR A 578 19.74 59.83 -21.67
CA THR A 578 19.90 58.61 -22.48
C THR A 578 19.03 57.45 -21.96
N ASN A 579 18.54 56.59 -22.86
CA ASN A 579 17.81 55.37 -22.52
C ASN A 579 18.51 54.57 -21.41
N ARG A 580 17.71 53.92 -20.56
CA ARG A 580 18.20 53.13 -19.42
C ARG A 580 17.82 51.67 -19.59
N THR A 581 18.75 50.77 -19.30
CA THR A 581 18.47 49.33 -19.26
C THR A 581 18.28 48.87 -17.83
N LEU A 582 17.16 48.21 -17.57
CA LEU A 582 16.86 47.52 -16.31
C LEU A 582 17.20 46.03 -16.47
N SER A 583 18.10 45.52 -15.64
CA SER A 583 18.36 44.07 -15.54
C SER A 583 17.34 43.43 -14.62
N VAL A 584 16.65 42.40 -15.11
CA VAL A 584 15.54 41.75 -14.41
C VAL A 584 15.78 40.25 -14.35
N ASN A 585 15.65 39.67 -13.16
CA ASN A 585 15.68 38.23 -12.96
C ASN A 585 14.24 37.71 -12.93
N ILE A 586 13.92 36.73 -13.77
CA ILE A 586 12.60 36.12 -13.85
C ILE A 586 12.75 34.60 -13.78
N THR A 587 12.03 33.98 -12.85
CA THR A 587 12.01 32.53 -12.65
C THR A 587 10.60 31.98 -12.82
N ASP A 588 10.47 30.83 -13.44
CA ASP A 588 9.19 30.15 -13.69
C ASP A 588 9.37 28.63 -13.82
N GLY A 589 8.36 27.84 -13.45
CA GLY A 589 8.43 26.38 -13.44
C GLY A 589 8.48 25.76 -14.84
N THR A 590 7.59 26.17 -15.73
CA THR A 590 7.57 25.70 -17.13
C THR A 590 8.43 26.55 -18.05
N GLY A 591 8.68 27.80 -17.66
CA GLY A 591 9.55 28.74 -18.33
C GLY A 591 8.82 30.01 -18.73
N VAL A 592 9.57 31.09 -18.79
CA VAL A 592 9.07 32.40 -19.22
C VAL A 592 8.87 32.39 -20.74
N ALA A 593 7.72 32.89 -21.20
CA ALA A 593 7.41 32.98 -22.61
C ALA A 593 8.34 33.92 -23.37
N GLY A 594 8.59 33.60 -24.64
CA GLY A 594 9.38 34.41 -25.57
C GLY A 594 8.54 35.06 -26.66
N GLY A 595 9.21 35.67 -27.65
CA GLY A 595 8.56 36.25 -28.83
C GLY A 595 7.56 37.37 -28.47
N GLY A 596 6.33 37.28 -28.99
CA GLY A 596 5.28 38.26 -28.71
C GLY A 596 4.88 38.37 -27.23
N ASN A 597 5.12 37.31 -26.46
CA ASN A 597 4.79 37.21 -25.03
C ASN A 597 6.05 37.33 -24.14
N ALA A 598 7.18 37.77 -24.70
CA ALA A 598 8.39 38.05 -23.92
C ALA A 598 8.12 39.05 -22.79
N PRO A 599 8.88 39.00 -21.68
CA PRO A 599 8.75 39.97 -20.60
C PRO A 599 8.79 41.40 -21.12
N ARG A 600 8.03 42.30 -20.50
CA ARG A 600 7.90 43.70 -20.94
C ARG A 600 8.11 44.64 -19.79
N VAL A 601 8.86 45.72 -20.03
CA VAL A 601 8.86 46.88 -19.14
C VAL A 601 7.84 47.88 -19.65
N TYR A 602 6.98 48.32 -18.74
CA TYR A 602 6.03 49.40 -18.96
C TYR A 602 6.54 50.64 -18.25
N PHE A 603 6.54 51.78 -18.92
CA PHE A 603 7.08 53.02 -18.38
C PHE A 603 6.37 54.27 -18.89
N LYS A 604 6.41 55.35 -18.11
CA LYS A 604 5.88 56.67 -18.50
C LYS A 604 6.48 57.80 -17.68
N LYS A 605 6.37 59.04 -18.15
CA LYS A 605 6.59 60.20 -17.26
C LYS A 605 5.42 60.32 -16.29
N LEU A 606 5.69 60.89 -15.10
CA LEU A 606 4.68 61.10 -14.07
C LEU A 606 3.47 61.91 -14.60
N ALA A 607 3.71 62.84 -15.52
CA ALA A 607 2.69 63.66 -16.14
C ALA A 607 1.95 62.97 -17.31
N ASP A 608 2.46 61.86 -17.83
CA ASP A 608 1.86 61.16 -18.96
C ASP A 608 0.62 60.35 -18.52
N ALA A 609 -0.41 60.32 -19.36
CA ALA A 609 -1.62 59.56 -19.10
C ALA A 609 -1.42 58.04 -19.31
N THR A 610 -0.71 57.65 -20.38
CA THR A 610 -0.56 56.26 -20.82
C THR A 610 0.86 55.73 -20.60
N TYR A 611 0.96 54.42 -20.37
CA TYR A 611 2.25 53.72 -20.36
C TYR A 611 2.70 53.38 -21.78
N ALA A 612 3.96 53.65 -22.08
CA ALA A 612 4.68 53.01 -23.18
C ALA A 612 5.24 51.67 -22.71
N SER A 613 5.66 50.80 -23.64
CA SER A 613 6.34 49.56 -23.27
C SER A 613 7.30 49.06 -24.33
N THR A 614 8.31 48.32 -23.88
CA THR A 614 9.30 47.62 -24.71
C THR A 614 9.43 46.18 -24.26
N ALA A 615 9.74 45.28 -25.20
CA ALA A 615 10.07 43.89 -24.88
C ALA A 615 11.47 43.82 -24.27
N CYS A 616 11.62 43.00 -23.24
CA CYS A 616 12.90 42.70 -22.63
C CYS A 616 13.59 41.59 -23.43
N SER A 617 14.88 41.75 -23.68
CA SER A 617 15.69 40.74 -24.37
C SER A 617 16.29 39.77 -23.35
N PHE A 618 16.22 38.47 -23.64
CA PHE A 618 16.91 37.44 -22.85
C PHE A 618 18.43 37.68 -22.89
N ALA A 619 19.05 37.83 -21.72
CA ALA A 619 20.48 38.14 -21.59
C ALA A 619 21.30 36.90 -21.25
N SER A 620 20.83 36.07 -20.31
CA SER A 620 21.53 34.87 -19.84
C SER A 620 20.60 33.94 -19.04
N GLY A 621 21.00 32.68 -18.84
CA GLY A 621 20.29 31.70 -18.00
C GLY A 621 19.50 30.69 -18.82
N THR A 622 18.31 30.32 -18.35
CA THR A 622 17.31 29.51 -19.10
C THR A 622 15.93 30.19 -19.02
N PRO A 623 14.94 29.78 -19.83
CA PRO A 623 13.56 30.28 -19.67
C PRO A 623 12.99 30.09 -18.26
N GLN A 624 13.39 29.03 -17.53
CA GLN A 624 12.95 28.75 -16.15
C GLN A 624 13.68 29.60 -15.11
N ASN A 625 14.89 30.07 -15.41
CA ASN A 625 15.67 30.95 -14.54
C ASN A 625 16.54 31.88 -15.39
N GLY A 626 15.96 33.02 -15.80
CA GLY A 626 16.55 33.90 -16.81
C GLY A 626 16.81 35.30 -16.29
N THR A 627 17.87 35.92 -16.81
CA THR A 627 18.12 37.36 -16.70
C THR A 627 17.72 38.04 -18.01
N TYR A 628 16.96 39.12 -17.92
CA TYR A 628 16.40 39.88 -19.02
C TYR A 628 16.83 41.34 -18.96
N ASN A 629 17.21 41.90 -20.10
CA ASN A 629 17.51 43.31 -20.25
C ASN A 629 16.28 44.04 -20.79
N CYS A 630 15.69 44.90 -19.97
CA CYS A 630 14.52 45.69 -20.31
C CYS A 630 14.91 47.15 -20.57
N VAL A 631 14.86 47.59 -21.83
CA VAL A 631 15.26 48.95 -22.21
C VAL A 631 14.09 49.92 -22.03
N ILE A 632 14.23 50.88 -21.13
CA ILE A 632 13.33 52.03 -21.01
C ILE A 632 13.71 53.02 -22.12
N ASP A 633 12.94 53.01 -23.20
CA ASP A 633 13.16 53.84 -24.39
C ASP A 633 12.43 55.17 -24.26
N TYR A 634 13.17 56.24 -23.97
CA TYR A 634 12.61 57.57 -23.76
C TYR A 634 12.02 58.20 -25.02
N SER A 635 12.27 57.65 -26.21
CA SER A 635 11.58 58.10 -27.43
C SER A 635 10.07 57.77 -27.41
N LEU A 636 9.64 56.85 -26.56
CA LEU A 636 8.26 56.36 -26.50
C LEU A 636 7.40 57.04 -25.43
N VAL A 637 7.97 57.87 -24.56
CA VAL A 637 7.18 58.64 -23.57
C VAL A 637 6.56 59.89 -24.19
N GLY A 638 5.60 60.52 -23.50
CA GLY A 638 4.89 61.70 -24.01
C GLY A 638 5.86 62.82 -24.42
N GLY A 639 5.78 63.29 -25.68
CA GLY A 639 6.70 64.31 -26.21
C GLY A 639 8.03 63.78 -26.76
N GLY A 640 8.24 62.46 -26.82
CA GLY A 640 9.35 61.83 -27.56
C GLY A 640 10.73 61.91 -26.91
N ALA A 641 10.82 62.41 -25.68
CA ALA A 641 12.05 62.49 -24.89
C ALA A 641 11.76 62.72 -23.39
N VAL A 642 12.79 62.53 -22.58
CA VAL A 642 12.85 63.01 -21.18
C VAL A 642 13.81 64.19 -21.07
N VAL A 643 13.53 65.11 -20.14
CA VAL A 643 14.43 66.22 -19.79
C VAL A 643 14.82 66.15 -18.31
N THR A 644 15.94 66.76 -17.95
CA THR A 644 16.35 66.86 -16.54
C THR A 644 15.25 67.52 -15.71
N GLY A 645 14.86 66.86 -14.62
CA GLY A 645 13.72 67.22 -13.78
C GLY A 645 12.52 66.27 -13.91
N ASP A 646 12.40 65.55 -15.03
CA ASP A 646 11.33 64.58 -15.23
C ASP A 646 11.39 63.42 -14.22
N THR A 647 10.23 62.86 -13.89
CA THR A 647 10.13 61.63 -13.10
C THR A 647 9.55 60.52 -13.97
N VAL A 648 10.29 59.44 -14.16
CA VAL A 648 9.84 58.25 -14.89
C VAL A 648 9.37 57.18 -13.90
N GLN A 649 8.19 56.62 -14.17
CA GLN A 649 7.61 55.49 -13.44
C GLN A 649 7.69 54.25 -14.33
N TYR A 650 8.01 53.09 -13.76
CA TYR A 650 8.12 51.85 -14.53
C TYR A 650 7.80 50.60 -13.69
N PHE A 651 7.42 49.52 -14.37
CA PHE A 651 7.22 48.19 -13.81
C PHE A 651 7.47 47.13 -14.88
N VAL A 652 7.66 45.88 -14.46
CA VAL A 652 7.88 44.75 -15.39
C VAL A 652 6.72 43.76 -15.27
N VAL A 653 6.29 43.24 -16.42
CA VAL A 653 5.30 42.17 -16.56
C VAL A 653 5.96 41.00 -17.27
N ALA A 654 5.66 39.79 -16.84
CA ALA A 654 6.09 38.57 -17.50
C ALA A 654 4.94 37.58 -17.57
N GLN A 655 5.01 36.71 -18.58
CA GLN A 655 4.10 35.60 -18.78
C GLN A 655 4.92 34.30 -18.86
N ASP A 656 4.38 33.21 -18.34
CA ASP A 656 4.92 31.88 -18.59
C ASP A 656 4.42 31.31 -19.94
N LEU A 657 4.84 30.09 -20.26
CA LEU A 657 4.43 29.38 -21.48
C LEU A 657 2.94 28.98 -21.50
N VAL A 658 2.27 28.91 -20.35
CA VAL A 658 0.89 28.41 -20.22
C VAL A 658 -0.14 29.54 -20.14
N GLY A 659 0.29 30.79 -19.94
CA GLY A 659 -0.56 31.97 -19.91
C GLY A 659 -0.64 32.71 -18.58
N ASN A 660 0.01 32.24 -17.51
CA ASN A 660 -0.03 32.90 -16.21
C ASN A 660 0.81 34.18 -16.25
N LEU A 661 0.23 35.28 -15.75
CA LEU A 661 0.81 36.62 -15.80
C LEU A 661 1.14 37.12 -14.39
N SER A 662 2.28 37.78 -14.24
CA SER A 662 2.64 38.51 -13.03
C SER A 662 3.28 39.85 -13.35
N SER A 663 3.36 40.72 -12.34
CA SER A 663 4.09 41.97 -12.42
C SER A 663 4.95 42.20 -11.19
N ASN A 664 6.04 42.97 -11.31
CA ASN A 664 6.70 43.56 -10.17
C ASN A 664 6.65 45.09 -10.29
N PRO A 665 6.01 45.80 -9.34
CA PRO A 665 5.34 45.27 -8.14
C PRO A 665 4.05 44.48 -8.45
N ALA A 666 3.65 43.55 -7.58
CA ALA A 666 2.57 42.56 -7.81
C ALA A 666 1.19 43.16 -8.17
N TRP A 667 0.89 44.35 -7.66
CA TRP A 667 -0.37 45.05 -7.91
C TRP A 667 -0.41 45.84 -9.22
N ALA A 668 0.67 45.86 -10.01
CA ALA A 668 0.74 46.61 -11.25
C ALA A 668 -0.15 46.02 -12.37
N LEU A 669 -0.53 44.74 -12.30
CA LEU A 669 -1.38 44.09 -13.30
C LEU A 669 -2.83 44.62 -13.32
N GLN A 670 -3.35 45.14 -12.19
CA GLN A 670 -4.67 45.80 -12.13
C GLN A 670 -4.73 47.12 -12.94
N VAL A 671 -3.57 47.67 -13.32
CA VAL A 671 -3.44 48.95 -14.04
C VAL A 671 -3.70 48.80 -15.55
N LEU A 672 -3.68 47.57 -16.07
CA LEU A 672 -3.92 47.29 -17.49
C LEU A 672 -5.40 47.05 -17.83
N THR A 673 -6.29 46.90 -16.83
CA THR A 673 -7.71 46.54 -17.02
C THR A 673 -8.71 47.52 -16.39
N SER A 674 -8.26 48.64 -15.80
CA SER A 674 -9.17 49.63 -15.17
C SER A 674 -8.87 51.08 -15.57
N ILE A 675 -9.94 51.88 -15.63
CA ILE A 675 -10.01 53.28 -16.05
C ILE A 675 -9.00 54.16 -15.27
N PRO A 676 -8.23 55.05 -15.93
CA PRO A 676 -7.10 55.73 -15.31
C PRO A 676 -7.54 56.98 -14.54
N SER A 677 -7.68 56.90 -13.22
CA SER A 677 -7.69 58.13 -12.41
C SER A 677 -7.28 58.03 -10.94
N GLN A 678 -6.89 56.88 -10.40
CA GLN A 678 -6.37 56.81 -9.01
C GLN A 678 -5.25 55.75 -8.88
N LEU A 679 -3.99 56.14 -9.09
CA LEU A 679 -2.82 55.24 -8.99
C LEU A 679 -1.77 55.78 -8.00
N ARG A 680 -1.33 54.92 -7.06
CA ARG A 680 -0.15 55.15 -6.20
C ARG A 680 1.11 54.48 -6.82
N PRO A 681 2.33 55.04 -6.63
CA PRO A 681 3.47 54.87 -7.55
C PRO A 681 4.21 53.53 -7.57
N GLN A 682 4.72 53.15 -8.76
CA GLN A 682 5.29 51.83 -9.14
C GLN A 682 6.82 51.65 -9.02
N ARG A 683 7.51 52.48 -8.23
CA ARG A 683 8.95 52.83 -8.32
C ARG A 683 9.17 54.02 -9.26
N ARG A 684 10.03 54.93 -8.83
CA ARG A 684 10.27 56.23 -9.44
C ARG A 684 11.75 56.46 -9.54
N MET A 685 12.13 57.07 -10.65
CA MET A 685 13.48 57.56 -10.85
C MET A 685 13.39 58.99 -11.38
N ARG A 686 14.24 59.88 -10.89
CA ARG A 686 14.34 61.25 -11.39
C ARG A 686 15.43 61.32 -12.45
N ILE A 687 15.12 61.98 -13.57
CA ILE A 687 16.02 62.35 -14.66
C ILE A 687 16.62 63.73 -14.38
#